data_AF-A0A975DQG9-F1
#
_entry.id   AF-A0A975DQG9-F1
#
_cell.length_a   1.000
_cell.length_b   1.000
_cell.length_c   1.000
_cell.angle_alpha   90.00
_cell.angle_beta   90.00
_cell.angle_gamma   90.00
#
_symmetry.space_group_name_H-M   'P 1'
#
loop_
_entity.id
_entity.type
_entity.pdbx_description
1 polymer ?
#
loop_
_entity_poly.entity_id
_entity_poly.type
_entity_poly.pdbx_seq_one_letter_code
_entity_poly.pdbx_strand_id
1 'polypeptide(L)'
;MMDIPPPDPAPFPWRGRITGPAADVAGFFNRPAGYLRFIRHCMTLCEQAGGVDAFAVGSEMVGINRIRDAGGVYPAVPFWRQIAAEAKTRLGANCTVTYAADWSEYRYHDRGGANVDFPLDALWADSNIDAVGIDAYFPITDADRSLTDPAAIGAGWGSGELISYFYASEADRDLGGRGANRIQAPITEQFWALKDLRWWWDNAHTPRVAGVPTGPASAWTPRMKPIWLTEYGFPSVHCSPNRPNVFVDPKSAESFYPWYSNRSVDRVVQRVAIKGTEDWWRNLSNNPFDGQGRRMVGPRFLWCWDARPYPFFPSLKRVWQDGDNYRLGHWVQGKIGNMQLSEIVRDLCLRAGLSNADIDVTSLTDEVSGYVVSERKSLREMISVLQTAFFFDAVESGGVLRFVKRGGGTIVAIDGNDLGAAEGDGDRARIRIERAQDVELPISIDVVHLDEARDYQSSTVTGRRQLGTSRSVTTFSLPLILSVEEAQTIAQRALREIWQGRVTLEAKLPTRAIRIDPTDVIEVPVDGAIRRFRVTSVTYGKPGLVLVRGVATDGDLPQFVTVPTGSGDLQPNVPDTAAPTRVELMDLPLLTEAEAGEATSFYMAACSLGGAPFRGVSLFRPTADGLDYTVSGVADVASVIGDAVTALAPGPAHVWDNGNTVEVQLAFGSLESLPDARILDGANGALINGEIIQFANAVLIGPGRYRLSRLLRGRLGTEHRIATHPIGSRFVLLDPGRLERPTFSASSIGLAIAWRFAPAPQGPTGDQSGQISFANGGEALKPWSPAHVRGARNGAGDLSISWVRRTRYGGWWRDLTDVPVNEETERYEVDVMNGATVVRTLPASAPAAIYTAAQQVTDFGSAQASVTVRVVQLSTAIGRGTPAVATL
;
A
#
# COMPACT_ATOMS: atom_id res chain seq x y z
N MET A 1 -5.01 -34.17 -7.92
CA MET A 1 -5.78 -32.99 -7.44
C MET A 1 -5.05 -31.63 -7.56
N MET A 2 -3.93 -31.52 -8.28
CA MET A 2 -3.54 -30.35 -9.09
C MET A 2 -2.21 -30.72 -9.73
N ASP A 3 -2.28 -31.35 -10.90
CA ASP A 3 -1.18 -31.33 -11.86
C ASP A 3 -1.62 -30.45 -13.01
N ILE A 4 -0.66 -29.71 -13.57
CA ILE A 4 -0.73 -28.79 -14.71
C ILE A 4 -0.87 -27.30 -14.28
N PRO A 5 0.15 -26.45 -14.48
CA PRO A 5 -0.12 -25.05 -14.80
C PRO A 5 -0.88 -25.06 -16.14
N PRO A 6 -2.17 -24.67 -16.21
CA PRO A 6 -2.88 -24.72 -17.47
C PRO A 6 -2.12 -23.88 -18.50
N PRO A 7 -2.13 -24.29 -19.78
CA PRO A 7 -1.81 -23.35 -20.83
C PRO A 7 -2.78 -22.17 -20.68
N ASP A 8 -2.23 -20.97 -20.68
CA ASP A 8 -2.97 -19.76 -20.99
C ASP A 8 -3.89 -20.04 -22.21
N PRO A 9 -5.23 -19.91 -22.13
CA PRO A 9 -6.02 -19.08 -21.20
C PRO A 9 -7.22 -19.83 -20.56
N ALA A 10 -7.01 -20.73 -19.59
CA ALA A 10 -8.13 -21.25 -18.77
C ALA A 10 -8.20 -20.49 -17.43
N PRO A 11 -9.36 -19.93 -17.02
CA PRO A 11 -9.50 -19.25 -15.75
C PRO A 11 -9.24 -20.22 -14.59
N PHE A 12 -8.48 -19.78 -13.58
CA PHE A 12 -8.27 -20.56 -12.37
C PHE A 12 -9.61 -20.81 -11.66
N PRO A 13 -9.97 -22.06 -11.31
CA PRO A 13 -11.17 -22.32 -10.53
C PRO A 13 -11.02 -21.71 -9.13
N TRP A 14 -12.09 -21.09 -8.61
CA TRP A 14 -12.14 -20.57 -7.24
C TRP A 14 -11.80 -21.67 -6.22
N ARG A 15 -11.07 -21.31 -5.16
CA ARG A 15 -10.52 -22.26 -4.17
C ARG A 15 -11.59 -23.15 -3.52
N GLY A 16 -12.81 -22.64 -3.32
CA GLY A 16 -13.91 -23.44 -2.79
C GLY A 16 -14.44 -24.52 -3.74
N ARG A 17 -13.98 -24.58 -5.01
CA ARG A 17 -14.29 -25.68 -5.93
C ARG A 17 -13.26 -26.82 -5.91
N ILE A 18 -12.23 -26.75 -5.07
CA ILE A 18 -11.25 -27.85 -4.93
C ILE A 18 -11.96 -29.08 -4.36
N THR A 19 -12.06 -30.15 -5.15
CA THR A 19 -12.77 -31.38 -4.78
C THR A 19 -12.17 -32.62 -5.45
N GLY A 20 -12.66 -33.81 -5.10
CA GLY A 20 -12.27 -35.10 -5.70
C GLY A 20 -12.41 -36.28 -4.73
N PRO A 21 -11.75 -37.43 -4.98
CA PRO A 21 -11.82 -38.61 -4.13
C PRO A 21 -11.27 -38.37 -2.71
N ALA A 22 -11.88 -38.98 -1.70
CA ALA A 22 -11.46 -38.87 -0.30
C ALA A 22 -9.99 -39.30 -0.07
N ALA A 23 -9.51 -40.30 -0.80
CA ALA A 23 -8.13 -40.81 -0.71
C ALA A 23 -7.07 -39.75 -1.10
N ASP A 24 -7.43 -38.79 -1.93
CA ASP A 24 -6.50 -37.79 -2.45
C ASP A 24 -6.37 -36.55 -1.55
N VAL A 25 -7.26 -36.41 -0.54
CA VAL A 25 -7.29 -35.23 0.35
C VAL A 25 -5.97 -35.06 1.10
N ALA A 26 -5.38 -36.16 1.59
CA ALA A 26 -4.08 -36.11 2.25
C ALA A 26 -2.97 -35.59 1.32
N GLY A 27 -3.07 -35.86 0.01
CA GLY A 27 -2.13 -35.38 -1.00
C GLY A 27 -2.18 -33.86 -1.20
N PHE A 28 -3.36 -33.24 -1.07
CA PHE A 28 -3.51 -31.78 -1.12
C PHE A 28 -2.70 -31.09 0.01
N PHE A 29 -2.76 -31.65 1.22
CA PHE A 29 -2.06 -31.11 2.38
C PHE A 29 -0.56 -31.44 2.41
N ASN A 30 -0.20 -32.72 2.21
CA ASN A 30 1.13 -33.24 2.54
C ASN A 30 2.16 -33.16 1.40
N ARG A 31 1.75 -32.97 0.14
CA ARG A 31 2.70 -32.96 -0.99
C ARG A 31 3.77 -31.86 -0.82
N PRO A 32 4.95 -31.97 -1.46
CA PRO A 32 6.02 -30.98 -1.28
C PRO A 32 5.59 -29.54 -1.58
N ALA A 33 4.72 -29.31 -2.57
CA ALA A 33 4.07 -28.02 -2.85
C ALA A 33 2.60 -27.98 -2.36
N GLY A 34 2.34 -28.60 -1.21
CA GLY A 34 1.01 -28.76 -0.61
C GLY A 34 0.66 -27.66 0.37
N TYR A 35 -0.58 -27.71 0.87
CA TYR A 35 -1.12 -26.68 1.76
C TYR A 35 -0.33 -26.54 3.06
N LEU A 36 0.17 -27.64 3.65
CA LEU A 36 0.96 -27.57 4.88
C LEU A 36 2.25 -26.77 4.69
N ARG A 37 2.92 -26.89 3.54
CA ARG A 37 4.10 -26.07 3.24
C ARG A 37 3.72 -24.59 3.16
N PHE A 38 2.63 -24.27 2.45
CA PHE A 38 2.14 -22.91 2.31
C PHE A 38 1.82 -22.27 3.67
N ILE A 39 0.98 -22.92 4.48
CA ILE A 39 0.52 -22.32 5.73
C ILE A 39 1.65 -22.23 6.78
N ARG A 40 2.58 -23.20 6.82
CA ARG A 40 3.76 -23.13 7.69
C ARG A 40 4.72 -22.02 7.29
N HIS A 41 4.82 -21.71 6.00
CA HIS A 41 5.56 -20.55 5.53
C HIS A 41 4.91 -19.25 6.00
N CYS A 42 3.58 -19.12 5.91
CA CYS A 42 2.86 -17.97 6.47
C CYS A 42 3.12 -17.81 7.98
N MET A 43 3.10 -18.90 8.75
CA MET A 43 3.46 -18.86 10.18
C MET A 43 4.90 -18.36 10.41
N THR A 44 5.87 -18.78 9.58
CA THR A 44 7.25 -18.26 9.67
C THR A 44 7.31 -16.75 9.43
N LEU A 45 6.52 -16.23 8.47
CA LEU A 45 6.45 -14.79 8.23
C LEU A 45 5.88 -14.05 9.45
N CYS A 46 4.83 -14.59 10.08
CA CYS A 46 4.27 -14.03 11.31
C CYS A 46 5.30 -14.02 12.46
N GLU A 47 6.07 -15.09 12.63
CA GLU A 47 7.16 -15.14 13.64
C GLU A 47 8.24 -14.08 13.36
N GLN A 48 8.67 -13.94 12.09
CA GLN A 48 9.67 -12.95 11.68
C GLN A 48 9.18 -11.50 11.87
N ALA A 49 7.87 -11.28 11.78
CA ALA A 49 7.24 -9.98 12.07
C ALA A 49 7.11 -9.68 13.59
N GLY A 50 7.49 -10.62 14.46
CA GLY A 50 7.37 -10.48 15.92
C GLY A 50 6.08 -11.04 16.52
N GLY A 51 5.28 -11.78 15.74
CA GLY A 51 3.99 -12.34 16.13
C GLY A 51 2.79 -11.62 15.49
N VAL A 52 1.59 -12.17 15.69
CA VAL A 52 0.31 -11.62 15.21
C VAL A 52 -0.82 -11.87 16.22
N ASP A 53 -1.80 -10.98 16.28
CA ASP A 53 -2.95 -11.10 17.20
C ASP A 53 -3.91 -12.23 16.79
N ALA A 54 -4.03 -12.52 15.50
CA ALA A 54 -4.90 -13.56 14.98
C ALA A 54 -4.33 -14.24 13.72
N PHE A 55 -4.73 -15.49 13.50
CA PHE A 55 -4.31 -16.32 12.37
C PHE A 55 -5.45 -17.21 11.87
N ALA A 56 -5.77 -17.11 10.57
CA ALA A 56 -6.74 -18.01 9.92
C ALA A 56 -6.01 -19.23 9.34
N VAL A 57 -6.39 -20.45 9.76
CA VAL A 57 -5.75 -21.69 9.31
C VAL A 57 -6.14 -22.10 7.88
N GLY A 58 -7.21 -21.50 7.35
CA GLY A 58 -7.72 -21.64 6.00
C GLY A 58 -8.96 -20.77 5.78
N SER A 59 -9.35 -20.57 4.51
CA SER A 59 -10.50 -19.75 4.13
C SER A 59 -11.21 -20.33 2.89
N GLU A 60 -12.55 -20.40 2.94
CA GLU A 60 -13.47 -20.81 1.86
C GLU A 60 -13.11 -22.14 1.16
N MET A 61 -12.77 -23.20 1.90
CA MET A 61 -12.39 -24.49 1.30
C MET A 61 -13.60 -25.43 1.16
N VAL A 62 -14.73 -24.88 0.67
CA VAL A 62 -16.04 -25.54 0.61
C VAL A 62 -15.98 -26.95 0.03
N GLY A 63 -15.40 -27.09 -1.17
CA GLY A 63 -15.34 -28.36 -1.88
C GLY A 63 -14.59 -29.45 -1.12
N ILE A 64 -13.45 -29.12 -0.51
CA ILE A 64 -12.61 -30.11 0.19
C ILE A 64 -13.20 -30.49 1.54
N ASN A 65 -13.86 -29.54 2.21
CA ASN A 65 -14.55 -29.76 3.49
C ASN A 65 -15.81 -30.62 3.33
N ARG A 66 -16.36 -30.69 2.11
CA ARG A 66 -17.51 -31.55 1.78
C ARG A 66 -17.13 -32.94 1.27
N ILE A 67 -15.84 -33.22 1.02
CA ILE A 67 -15.40 -34.58 0.68
C ILE A 67 -15.60 -35.49 1.90
N ARG A 68 -16.34 -36.57 1.69
CA ARG A 68 -16.68 -37.57 2.71
C ARG A 68 -16.28 -38.95 2.22
N ASP A 69 -15.62 -39.73 3.05
CA ASP A 69 -15.28 -41.12 2.71
C ASP A 69 -16.47 -42.07 2.89
N ALA A 70 -16.27 -43.35 2.54
CA ALA A 70 -17.30 -44.39 2.66
C ALA A 70 -17.70 -44.69 4.12
N GLY A 71 -16.80 -44.44 5.09
CA GLY A 71 -17.07 -44.57 6.52
C GLY A 71 -17.80 -43.37 7.12
N GLY A 72 -17.92 -42.28 6.36
CA GLY A 72 -18.56 -41.05 6.77
C GLY A 72 -17.68 -40.04 7.48
N VAL A 73 -16.38 -40.18 7.32
CA VAL A 73 -15.38 -39.25 7.84
C VAL A 73 -15.10 -38.17 6.80
N TYR A 74 -14.87 -36.94 7.29
CA TYR A 74 -14.43 -35.79 6.51
C TYR A 74 -12.91 -35.62 6.65
N PRO A 75 -12.10 -36.14 5.71
CA PRO A 75 -10.64 -36.28 5.89
C PRO A 75 -9.88 -34.94 5.93
N ALA A 76 -10.48 -33.82 5.52
CA ALA A 76 -9.83 -32.51 5.60
C ALA A 76 -9.77 -31.95 7.04
N VAL A 77 -10.79 -32.25 7.86
CA VAL A 77 -10.96 -31.67 9.20
C VAL A 77 -9.80 -31.98 10.15
N PRO A 78 -9.25 -33.22 10.19
CA PRO A 78 -8.05 -33.50 10.97
C PRO A 78 -6.84 -32.62 10.61
N PHE A 79 -6.65 -32.26 9.34
CA PHE A 79 -5.54 -31.38 8.93
C PHE A 79 -5.75 -29.95 9.43
N TRP A 80 -6.97 -29.42 9.40
CA TRP A 80 -7.25 -28.09 9.96
C TRP A 80 -6.97 -28.02 11.46
N ARG A 81 -7.32 -29.07 12.20
CA ARG A 81 -7.03 -29.20 13.64
C ARG A 81 -5.52 -29.29 13.90
N GLN A 82 -4.79 -30.04 13.07
CA GLN A 82 -3.33 -30.10 13.11
C GLN A 82 -2.72 -28.70 12.90
N ILE A 83 -3.15 -27.99 11.85
CA ILE A 83 -2.64 -26.64 11.55
C ILE A 83 -2.94 -25.67 12.70
N ALA A 84 -4.13 -25.76 13.32
CA ALA A 84 -4.49 -24.93 14.46
C ALA A 84 -3.58 -25.19 15.68
N ALA A 85 -3.28 -26.45 15.99
CA ALA A 85 -2.35 -26.82 17.06
C ALA A 85 -0.91 -26.33 16.77
N GLU A 86 -0.45 -26.46 15.52
CA GLU A 86 0.83 -25.92 15.08
C GLU A 86 0.88 -24.39 15.22
N ALA A 87 -0.20 -23.69 14.83
CA ALA A 87 -0.31 -22.23 14.96
C ALA A 87 -0.20 -21.79 16.43
N LYS A 88 -0.92 -22.44 17.36
CA LYS A 88 -0.83 -22.16 18.80
C LYS A 88 0.58 -22.38 19.37
N THR A 89 1.26 -23.42 18.90
CA THR A 89 2.63 -23.74 19.34
C THR A 89 3.63 -22.70 18.85
N ARG A 90 3.50 -22.25 17.61
CA ARG A 90 4.45 -21.38 16.92
C ARG A 90 4.24 -19.90 17.18
N LEU A 91 2.99 -19.45 17.09
CA LEU A 91 2.61 -18.03 17.21
C LEU A 91 2.25 -17.64 18.65
N GLY A 92 2.22 -18.61 19.56
CA GLY A 92 1.93 -18.42 20.99
C GLY A 92 0.45 -18.55 21.34
N ALA A 93 0.19 -18.84 22.63
CA ALA A 93 -1.16 -19.12 23.13
C ALA A 93 -2.13 -17.92 23.01
N ASN A 94 -1.59 -16.70 23.03
CA ASN A 94 -2.36 -15.45 22.91
C ASN A 94 -2.82 -15.14 21.48
N CYS A 95 -2.22 -15.77 20.46
CA CYS A 95 -2.65 -15.62 19.09
C CYS A 95 -4.03 -16.28 18.92
N THR A 96 -5.01 -15.52 18.44
CA THR A 96 -6.36 -16.04 18.17
C THR A 96 -6.38 -16.84 16.87
N VAL A 97 -6.73 -18.11 16.91
CA VAL A 97 -6.71 -19.01 15.76
C VAL A 97 -8.14 -19.34 15.34
N THR A 98 -8.42 -19.23 14.04
CA THR A 98 -9.74 -19.50 13.47
C THR A 98 -9.64 -20.18 12.11
N TYR A 99 -10.76 -20.67 11.58
CA TYR A 99 -10.95 -21.03 10.18
C TYR A 99 -12.03 -20.11 9.60
N ALA A 100 -11.81 -19.54 8.42
CA ALA A 100 -12.73 -18.61 7.76
C ALA A 100 -13.64 -19.38 6.79
N ALA A 101 -14.77 -19.86 7.29
CA ALA A 101 -15.71 -20.63 6.48
C ALA A 101 -16.52 -19.72 5.55
N ASP A 102 -16.70 -20.10 4.30
CA ASP A 102 -17.72 -19.48 3.43
C ASP A 102 -19.12 -19.50 4.10
N TRP A 103 -19.93 -18.48 3.86
CA TRP A 103 -21.29 -18.37 4.41
C TRP A 103 -22.19 -19.57 4.08
N SER A 104 -21.86 -20.37 3.05
CA SER A 104 -22.58 -21.60 2.69
C SER A 104 -21.99 -22.89 3.29
N GLU A 105 -20.84 -22.85 3.97
CA GLU A 105 -20.16 -24.04 4.50
C GLU A 105 -20.09 -24.12 6.04
N TYR A 106 -20.17 -22.97 6.74
CA TYR A 106 -19.92 -22.90 8.19
C TYR A 106 -20.83 -23.80 9.04
N ARG A 107 -22.06 -24.04 8.57
CA ARG A 107 -23.19 -24.57 9.34
C ARG A 107 -23.29 -26.09 9.30
N TYR A 108 -23.57 -26.64 8.11
CA TYR A 108 -23.80 -28.07 7.87
C TYR A 108 -23.55 -28.42 6.40
N HIS A 109 -23.44 -29.72 6.11
CA HIS A 109 -23.40 -30.28 4.76
C HIS A 109 -24.65 -31.13 4.52
N ASP A 110 -25.56 -30.64 3.65
CA ASP A 110 -26.67 -31.45 3.13
C ASP A 110 -26.18 -32.27 1.93
N ARG A 111 -26.22 -33.59 2.07
CA ARG A 111 -25.80 -34.56 1.05
C ARG A 111 -26.93 -34.88 0.05
N GLY A 112 -28.03 -34.14 0.11
CA GLY A 112 -29.23 -34.34 -0.67
C GLY A 112 -30.28 -35.15 0.08
N GLY A 113 -31.55 -34.86 -0.20
CA GLY A 113 -32.69 -35.51 0.45
C GLY A 113 -32.78 -35.21 1.96
N ALA A 114 -32.32 -34.04 2.40
CA ALA A 114 -32.27 -33.63 3.81
C ALA A 114 -31.43 -34.59 4.70
N ASN A 115 -30.36 -35.15 4.14
CA ASN A 115 -29.38 -35.95 4.87
C ASN A 115 -28.21 -35.04 5.27
N VAL A 116 -28.19 -34.64 6.53
CA VAL A 116 -27.35 -33.54 7.02
C VAL A 116 -26.29 -34.03 8.00
N ASP A 117 -25.04 -33.69 7.72
CA ASP A 117 -23.87 -33.90 8.57
C ASP A 117 -23.23 -32.55 8.95
N PHE A 118 -22.41 -32.53 10.01
CA PHE A 118 -21.74 -31.32 10.51
C PHE A 118 -20.20 -31.46 10.44
N PRO A 119 -19.59 -31.29 9.24
CA PRO A 119 -18.17 -31.59 9.05
C PRO A 119 -17.26 -30.72 9.92
N LEU A 120 -17.56 -29.42 10.03
CA LEU A 120 -16.69 -28.46 10.71
C LEU A 120 -16.87 -28.42 12.24
N ASP A 121 -17.90 -29.06 12.81
CA ASP A 121 -18.14 -28.99 14.26
C ASP A 121 -17.00 -29.58 15.08
N ALA A 122 -16.30 -30.60 14.57
CA ALA A 122 -15.11 -31.12 15.24
C ALA A 122 -13.93 -30.13 15.24
N LEU A 123 -13.83 -29.25 14.23
CA LEU A 123 -12.88 -28.14 14.20
C LEU A 123 -13.35 -27.01 15.13
N TRP A 124 -14.63 -26.65 15.06
CA TRP A 124 -15.24 -25.64 15.92
C TRP A 124 -15.20 -26.03 17.39
N ALA A 125 -15.15 -27.31 17.74
CA ALA A 125 -14.99 -27.76 19.11
C ALA A 125 -13.52 -27.88 19.56
N ASP A 126 -12.55 -27.87 18.64
CA ASP A 126 -11.14 -28.06 18.97
C ASP A 126 -10.60 -26.93 19.87
N SER A 127 -9.87 -27.25 20.94
CA SER A 127 -9.37 -26.26 21.89
C SER A 127 -8.34 -25.28 21.28
N ASN A 128 -7.78 -25.59 20.12
CA ASN A 128 -6.84 -24.71 19.41
C ASN A 128 -7.53 -23.71 18.47
N ILE A 129 -8.85 -23.80 18.30
CA ILE A 129 -9.66 -22.81 17.59
C ILE A 129 -10.34 -21.92 18.62
N ASP A 130 -10.24 -20.61 18.51
CA ASP A 130 -10.79 -19.69 19.52
C ASP A 130 -12.13 -19.08 19.11
N ALA A 131 -12.41 -19.02 17.80
CA ALA A 131 -13.62 -18.45 17.22
C ALA A 131 -14.09 -19.22 15.99
N VAL A 132 -15.36 -19.07 15.64
CA VAL A 132 -15.94 -19.55 14.37
C VAL A 132 -15.82 -18.43 13.35
N GLY A 133 -14.92 -18.53 12.38
CA GLY A 133 -14.79 -17.54 11.31
C GLY A 133 -15.79 -17.80 10.18
N ILE A 134 -16.46 -16.73 9.73
CA ILE A 134 -17.40 -16.77 8.61
C ILE A 134 -17.12 -15.63 7.63
N ASP A 135 -16.97 -15.95 6.35
CA ASP A 135 -16.94 -15.02 5.23
C ASP A 135 -18.41 -14.74 4.84
N ALA A 136 -18.99 -13.74 5.50
CA ALA A 136 -20.42 -13.56 5.72
C ALA A 136 -21.12 -12.74 4.63
N TYR A 137 -21.09 -13.22 3.39
CA TYR A 137 -21.72 -12.57 2.24
C TYR A 137 -23.17 -13.04 1.99
N PHE A 138 -23.99 -13.10 3.03
CA PHE A 138 -25.38 -13.50 2.90
C PHE A 138 -26.21 -12.46 2.12
N PRO A 139 -27.25 -12.85 1.36
CA PRO A 139 -28.26 -11.92 0.87
C PRO A 139 -28.92 -11.19 2.04
N ILE A 140 -28.78 -9.86 2.07
CA ILE A 140 -29.30 -9.02 3.16
C ILE A 140 -30.66 -8.45 2.77
N THR A 141 -30.80 -7.98 1.54
CA THR A 141 -32.07 -7.43 1.01
C THR A 141 -32.56 -8.21 -0.20
N ASP A 142 -33.76 -7.90 -0.66
CA ASP A 142 -34.33 -8.41 -1.90
C ASP A 142 -35.12 -7.29 -2.61
N ALA A 143 -34.53 -6.08 -2.67
CA ALA A 143 -35.20 -4.90 -3.23
C ALA A 143 -34.89 -4.73 -4.72
N ASP A 144 -35.84 -4.24 -5.51
CA ASP A 144 -35.66 -3.96 -6.95
C ASP A 144 -34.90 -2.64 -7.24
N ARG A 145 -34.59 -1.90 -6.17
CA ARG A 145 -33.88 -0.62 -6.13
C ARG A 145 -32.90 -0.57 -4.95
N SER A 146 -31.86 0.26 -5.06
CA SER A 146 -30.97 0.53 -3.92
C SER A 146 -31.75 1.15 -2.76
N LEU A 147 -31.52 0.60 -1.55
CA LEU A 147 -32.04 1.17 -0.31
C LEU A 147 -31.04 2.19 0.24
N THR A 148 -31.55 3.28 0.82
CA THR A 148 -30.76 4.35 1.43
C THR A 148 -30.88 4.39 2.96
N ASP A 149 -31.78 3.59 3.54
CA ASP A 149 -31.97 3.48 4.99
C ASP A 149 -31.09 2.35 5.58
N PRO A 150 -30.10 2.68 6.44
CA PRO A 150 -29.28 1.68 7.11
C PRO A 150 -30.08 0.73 8.00
N ALA A 151 -31.17 1.18 8.62
CA ALA A 151 -31.97 0.35 9.52
C ALA A 151 -32.73 -0.74 8.75
N ALA A 152 -33.33 -0.38 7.61
CA ALA A 152 -33.97 -1.33 6.71
C ALA A 152 -33.00 -2.41 6.19
N ILE A 153 -31.77 -2.01 5.81
CA ILE A 153 -30.74 -2.98 5.39
C ILE A 153 -30.28 -3.83 6.59
N GLY A 154 -30.04 -3.23 7.75
CA GLY A 154 -29.63 -3.94 8.97
C GLY A 154 -30.62 -5.04 9.39
N ALA A 155 -31.92 -4.77 9.31
CA ALA A 155 -32.98 -5.75 9.60
C ALA A 155 -32.91 -7.03 8.75
N GLY A 156 -32.28 -6.95 7.58
CA GLY A 156 -32.02 -8.09 6.70
C GLY A 156 -31.12 -9.16 7.30
N TRP A 157 -30.31 -8.85 8.33
CA TRP A 157 -29.51 -9.87 9.03
C TRP A 157 -30.35 -10.85 9.85
N GLY A 158 -31.56 -10.45 10.28
CA GLY A 158 -32.48 -11.29 11.07
C GLY A 158 -33.74 -11.73 10.31
N SER A 159 -33.86 -11.45 9.01
CA SER A 159 -35.07 -11.73 8.22
C SER A 159 -34.77 -11.99 6.74
N GLY A 160 -35.80 -12.27 5.94
CA GLY A 160 -35.71 -12.32 4.47
C GLY A 160 -35.13 -13.63 3.93
N GLU A 161 -34.41 -13.55 2.82
CA GLU A 161 -33.85 -14.75 2.18
C GLU A 161 -32.89 -15.48 3.13
N LEU A 162 -32.97 -16.82 3.16
CA LEU A 162 -32.21 -17.72 4.03
C LEU A 162 -32.56 -17.63 5.53
N ILE A 163 -33.62 -16.91 5.89
CA ILE A 163 -34.24 -16.97 7.23
C ILE A 163 -35.73 -17.27 7.11
N SER A 164 -36.45 -16.42 6.38
CA SER A 164 -37.91 -16.48 6.21
C SER A 164 -38.30 -17.26 4.96
N TYR A 165 -37.52 -17.18 3.89
CA TYR A 165 -37.80 -17.84 2.61
C TYR A 165 -36.52 -18.15 1.84
N PHE A 166 -36.64 -18.91 0.75
CA PHE A 166 -35.61 -19.11 -0.26
C PHE A 166 -36.22 -19.16 -1.66
N TYR A 167 -35.39 -19.06 -2.69
CA TYR A 167 -35.80 -19.26 -4.09
C TYR A 167 -35.42 -20.67 -4.54
N ALA A 168 -36.39 -21.45 -5.04
CA ALA A 168 -36.14 -22.82 -5.50
C ALA A 168 -35.33 -22.86 -6.81
N SER A 169 -35.48 -21.82 -7.64
CA SER A 169 -34.73 -21.62 -8.87
C SER A 169 -34.43 -20.13 -9.11
N GLU A 170 -33.51 -19.83 -10.02
CA GLU A 170 -33.25 -18.44 -10.44
C GLU A 170 -34.46 -17.80 -11.14
N ALA A 171 -35.29 -18.60 -11.84
CA ALA A 171 -36.47 -18.11 -12.52
C ALA A 171 -37.50 -17.50 -11.55
N ASP A 172 -37.58 -18.05 -10.33
CA ASP A 172 -38.50 -17.61 -9.28
C ASP A 172 -38.19 -16.20 -8.75
N ARG A 173 -36.99 -15.67 -9.03
CA ARG A 173 -36.61 -14.29 -8.69
C ARG A 173 -37.23 -13.26 -9.63
N ASP A 174 -37.77 -13.66 -10.78
CA ASP A 174 -38.31 -12.77 -11.81
C ASP A 174 -37.34 -11.65 -12.21
N LEU A 175 -36.11 -12.01 -12.57
CA LEU A 175 -35.08 -11.02 -12.93
C LEU A 175 -35.47 -10.16 -14.14
N GLY A 176 -36.25 -10.72 -15.08
CA GLY A 176 -36.75 -10.02 -16.27
C GLY A 176 -37.84 -8.99 -15.95
N GLY A 177 -38.75 -9.30 -15.02
CA GLY A 177 -39.76 -8.38 -14.49
C GLY A 177 -39.29 -7.53 -13.31
N ARG A 178 -37.98 -7.54 -13.00
CA ARG A 178 -37.36 -6.86 -11.86
C ARG A 178 -37.99 -7.22 -10.50
N GLY A 179 -38.44 -8.46 -10.35
CA GLY A 179 -38.99 -8.98 -9.10
C GLY A 179 -40.46 -8.62 -8.86
N ALA A 180 -41.19 -8.21 -9.89
CA ALA A 180 -42.62 -7.91 -9.79
C ALA A 180 -43.46 -9.15 -9.42
N ASN A 181 -43.07 -10.34 -9.91
CA ASN A 181 -43.79 -11.60 -9.72
C ASN A 181 -42.93 -12.69 -9.08
N ARG A 182 -42.22 -12.36 -7.99
CA ARG A 182 -41.38 -13.31 -7.26
C ARG A 182 -42.16 -14.49 -6.68
N ILE A 183 -41.55 -15.67 -6.70
CA ILE A 183 -42.08 -16.88 -6.07
C ILE A 183 -41.12 -17.30 -4.95
N GLN A 184 -41.51 -17.04 -3.70
CA GLN A 184 -40.70 -17.34 -2.52
C GLN A 184 -41.20 -18.61 -1.85
N ALA A 185 -40.30 -19.58 -1.63
CA ALA A 185 -40.61 -20.78 -0.85
C ALA A 185 -40.37 -20.50 0.64
N PRO A 186 -41.35 -20.70 1.53
CA PRO A 186 -41.20 -20.40 2.94
C PRO A 186 -40.24 -21.39 3.64
N ILE A 187 -39.43 -20.87 4.57
CA ILE A 187 -38.64 -21.70 5.49
C ILE A 187 -39.50 -21.92 6.73
N THR A 188 -39.94 -23.17 6.95
CA THR A 188 -40.88 -23.53 8.02
C THR A 188 -40.23 -24.01 9.30
N GLU A 189 -38.94 -24.37 9.27
CA GLU A 189 -38.15 -24.79 10.42
C GLU A 189 -36.81 -24.04 10.41
N GLN A 190 -36.47 -23.38 11.53
CA GLN A 190 -35.27 -22.55 11.67
C GLN A 190 -33.95 -23.32 11.48
N PHE A 191 -33.99 -24.66 11.58
CA PHE A 191 -32.86 -25.51 11.22
C PHE A 191 -32.35 -25.22 9.80
N TRP A 192 -33.27 -24.97 8.85
CA TRP A 192 -32.97 -24.70 7.43
C TRP A 192 -32.66 -23.22 7.14
N ALA A 193 -32.81 -22.33 8.14
CA ALA A 193 -32.47 -20.91 8.00
C ALA A 193 -30.95 -20.71 8.03
N LEU A 194 -30.30 -20.87 6.87
CA LEU A 194 -28.83 -20.82 6.71
C LEU A 194 -28.21 -19.50 7.22
N LYS A 195 -28.91 -18.37 7.12
CA LYS A 195 -28.40 -17.06 7.59
C LYS A 195 -28.67 -16.82 9.09
N ASP A 196 -29.52 -17.62 9.74
CA ASP A 196 -29.84 -17.45 11.16
C ASP A 196 -28.68 -17.92 12.05
N LEU A 197 -27.69 -17.03 12.19
CA LEU A 197 -26.49 -17.22 13.00
C LEU A 197 -26.83 -17.38 14.48
N ARG A 198 -27.88 -16.70 14.95
CA ARG A 198 -28.29 -16.74 16.36
C ARG A 198 -28.83 -18.12 16.71
N TRP A 199 -29.76 -18.63 15.90
CA TRP A 199 -30.31 -19.96 16.12
C TRP A 199 -29.20 -21.01 16.07
N TRP A 200 -28.30 -20.96 15.08
CA TRP A 200 -27.19 -21.91 15.00
C TRP A 200 -26.35 -21.92 16.28
N TRP A 201 -25.96 -20.73 16.73
CA TRP A 201 -25.10 -20.56 17.88
C TRP A 201 -25.76 -20.99 19.21
N ASP A 202 -27.07 -20.82 19.34
CA ASP A 202 -27.85 -21.17 20.53
C ASP A 202 -28.24 -22.66 20.63
N ASN A 203 -28.10 -23.44 19.56
CA ASN A 203 -28.65 -24.79 19.50
C ASN A 203 -27.57 -25.88 19.39
N ALA A 204 -27.90 -27.07 19.89
CA ALA A 204 -27.08 -28.25 19.68
C ALA A 204 -27.24 -28.75 18.24
N HIS A 205 -26.15 -29.19 17.62
CA HIS A 205 -26.16 -29.66 16.25
C HIS A 205 -26.38 -31.16 16.22
N THR A 206 -27.48 -31.62 15.63
CA THR A 206 -27.79 -33.06 15.54
C THR A 206 -27.88 -33.48 14.07
N PRO A 207 -27.11 -34.47 13.60
CA PRO A 207 -27.20 -34.98 12.24
C PRO A 207 -28.63 -35.38 11.87
N ARG A 208 -28.97 -35.32 10.59
CA ARG A 208 -30.32 -35.68 10.12
C ARG A 208 -30.29 -36.70 9.00
N VAL A 209 -31.26 -37.61 8.99
CA VAL A 209 -31.55 -38.51 7.86
C VAL A 209 -32.97 -38.23 7.41
N ALA A 210 -33.14 -37.91 6.13
CA ALA A 210 -34.43 -37.51 5.57
C ALA A 210 -35.14 -36.40 6.38
N GLY A 211 -34.38 -35.43 6.89
CA GLY A 211 -34.88 -34.30 7.68
C GLY A 211 -35.16 -34.61 9.15
N VAL A 212 -35.05 -35.87 9.59
CA VAL A 212 -35.27 -36.28 10.98
C VAL A 212 -33.94 -36.28 11.74
N PRO A 213 -33.84 -35.64 12.92
CA PRO A 213 -32.67 -35.74 13.79
C PRO A 213 -32.35 -37.20 14.15
N THR A 214 -31.10 -37.61 13.93
CA THR A 214 -30.60 -38.97 14.15
C THR A 214 -29.28 -38.94 14.90
N GLY A 215 -29.16 -39.78 15.92
CA GLY A 215 -27.92 -39.95 16.69
C GLY A 215 -27.69 -38.88 17.76
N PRO A 216 -26.52 -38.91 18.43
CA PRO A 216 -26.15 -37.87 19.39
C PRO A 216 -25.84 -36.55 18.67
N ALA A 217 -25.89 -35.45 19.44
CA ALA A 217 -25.39 -34.17 18.96
C ALA A 217 -23.89 -34.28 18.58
N SER A 218 -23.46 -33.42 17.67
CA SER A 218 -22.06 -33.29 17.26
C SER A 218 -21.18 -32.77 18.42
N ALA A 219 -19.91 -32.50 18.13
CA ALA A 219 -18.99 -31.92 19.09
C ALA A 219 -19.33 -30.46 19.47
N TRP A 220 -20.21 -29.77 18.71
CA TRP A 220 -20.62 -28.40 19.03
C TRP A 220 -21.55 -28.37 20.24
N THR A 221 -21.22 -27.51 21.20
CA THR A 221 -22.11 -27.17 22.32
C THR A 221 -22.60 -25.73 22.17
N PRO A 222 -23.87 -25.43 22.46
CA PRO A 222 -24.42 -24.08 22.37
C PRO A 222 -23.51 -23.03 22.99
N ARG A 223 -23.30 -21.94 22.25
CA ARG A 223 -22.54 -20.74 22.67
C ARG A 223 -21.06 -20.96 22.99
N MET A 224 -20.46 -22.09 22.65
CA MET A 224 -19.10 -22.41 23.10
C MET A 224 -18.03 -21.41 22.65
N LYS A 225 -18.19 -20.83 21.45
CA LYS A 225 -17.25 -19.89 20.86
C LYS A 225 -17.97 -18.71 20.21
N PRO A 226 -17.38 -17.51 20.22
CA PRO A 226 -17.89 -16.39 19.44
C PRO A 226 -17.72 -16.66 17.95
N ILE A 227 -18.55 -16.00 17.15
CA ILE A 227 -18.48 -15.92 15.70
C ILE A 227 -17.69 -14.67 15.33
N TRP A 228 -16.73 -14.80 14.43
CA TRP A 228 -16.06 -13.69 13.77
C TRP A 228 -16.56 -13.61 12.35
N LEU A 229 -16.92 -12.41 11.87
CA LEU A 229 -17.13 -12.23 10.44
C LEU A 229 -15.74 -11.96 9.84
N THR A 230 -15.05 -13.03 9.44
CA THR A 230 -13.68 -12.98 8.90
C THR A 230 -13.62 -12.24 7.57
N GLU A 231 -14.74 -12.22 6.86
CA GLU A 231 -15.02 -11.25 5.81
C GLU A 231 -16.50 -10.83 5.88
N TYR A 232 -16.78 -9.58 5.56
CA TYR A 232 -18.09 -9.12 5.10
C TYR A 232 -17.89 -7.90 4.23
N GLY A 233 -18.77 -7.64 3.29
CA GLY A 233 -18.65 -6.45 2.46
C GLY A 233 -19.73 -6.38 1.41
N PHE A 234 -19.78 -5.24 0.73
CA PHE A 234 -20.73 -4.97 -0.33
C PHE A 234 -20.00 -4.34 -1.51
N PRO A 235 -20.23 -4.78 -2.76
CA PRO A 235 -19.66 -4.12 -3.93
C PRO A 235 -20.25 -2.71 -4.10
N SER A 236 -19.51 -1.78 -4.71
CA SER A 236 -20.00 -0.41 -5.02
C SER A 236 -20.95 -0.39 -6.22
N VAL A 237 -22.00 -1.21 -6.19
CA VAL A 237 -22.92 -1.46 -7.31
C VAL A 237 -24.35 -1.29 -6.84
N HIS A 238 -25.21 -0.73 -7.70
CA HIS A 238 -26.65 -0.62 -7.41
C HIS A 238 -27.24 -1.95 -6.94
N CYS A 239 -28.07 -1.92 -5.89
CA CYS A 239 -28.65 -3.10 -5.22
C CYS A 239 -27.64 -4.07 -4.57
N SER A 240 -26.44 -3.61 -4.19
CA SER A 240 -25.39 -4.46 -3.62
C SER A 240 -25.82 -5.40 -2.47
N PRO A 241 -26.74 -5.03 -1.54
CA PRO A 241 -27.07 -5.91 -0.42
C PRO A 241 -27.92 -7.13 -0.82
N ASN A 242 -28.44 -7.18 -2.05
CA ASN A 242 -29.20 -8.33 -2.55
C ASN A 242 -28.34 -9.56 -2.82
N ARG A 243 -27.06 -9.36 -3.15
CA ARG A 243 -26.13 -10.45 -3.43
C ARG A 243 -24.70 -9.99 -3.13
N PRO A 244 -24.33 -9.85 -1.85
CA PRO A 244 -23.07 -9.21 -1.48
C PRO A 244 -21.82 -9.99 -1.90
N ASN A 245 -21.96 -11.29 -2.18
CA ASN A 245 -20.85 -12.18 -2.50
C ASN A 245 -20.30 -12.03 -3.93
N VAL A 246 -20.96 -11.26 -4.80
CA VAL A 246 -20.52 -11.15 -6.20
C VAL A 246 -19.49 -10.07 -6.42
N PHE A 247 -18.50 -10.40 -7.24
CA PHE A 247 -17.41 -9.53 -7.60
C PHE A 247 -17.37 -9.38 -9.12
N VAL A 248 -17.37 -8.15 -9.62
CA VAL A 248 -17.31 -7.88 -11.06
C VAL A 248 -15.85 -7.87 -11.50
N ASP A 249 -15.44 -8.94 -12.18
CA ASP A 249 -14.13 -9.07 -12.82
C ASP A 249 -14.30 -9.65 -14.23
N PRO A 250 -14.07 -8.88 -15.30
CA PRO A 250 -14.19 -9.39 -16.67
C PRO A 250 -13.32 -10.63 -16.98
N LYS A 251 -12.29 -10.91 -16.17
CA LYS A 251 -11.39 -12.07 -16.33
C LYS A 251 -11.87 -13.31 -15.59
N SER A 252 -12.89 -13.18 -14.72
CA SER A 252 -13.39 -14.27 -13.88
C SER A 252 -14.67 -14.89 -14.43
N ALA A 253 -14.78 -16.22 -14.34
CA ALA A 253 -16.05 -16.92 -14.59
C ALA A 253 -17.09 -16.67 -13.48
N GLU A 254 -16.69 -16.12 -12.33
CA GLU A 254 -17.56 -15.75 -11.20
C GLU A 254 -17.99 -14.27 -11.24
N SER A 255 -17.91 -13.65 -12.42
CA SER A 255 -18.21 -12.23 -12.63
C SER A 255 -19.71 -11.98 -12.73
N PHE A 256 -20.32 -11.55 -11.64
CA PHE A 256 -21.76 -11.32 -11.56
C PHE A 256 -22.09 -9.96 -10.95
N TYR A 257 -23.33 -9.51 -11.20
CA TYR A 257 -23.89 -8.31 -10.60
C TYR A 257 -24.91 -8.67 -9.52
N PRO A 258 -25.16 -7.78 -8.55
CA PRO A 258 -26.23 -7.96 -7.59
C PRO A 258 -27.60 -8.13 -8.25
N TRP A 259 -28.50 -8.87 -7.61
CA TRP A 259 -29.85 -9.08 -8.14
C TRP A 259 -30.57 -7.73 -8.34
N TYR A 260 -31.30 -7.61 -9.45
CA TYR A 260 -32.05 -6.41 -9.87
C TYR A 260 -31.18 -5.17 -10.14
N SER A 261 -29.86 -5.30 -10.10
CA SER A 261 -28.94 -4.20 -10.39
C SER A 261 -29.08 -3.68 -11.82
N ASN A 262 -29.01 -2.36 -11.98
CA ASN A 262 -28.84 -1.72 -13.29
C ASN A 262 -27.34 -1.59 -13.68
N ARG A 263 -26.44 -2.17 -12.89
CA ARG A 263 -24.97 -2.21 -13.08
C ARG A 263 -24.25 -0.87 -12.95
N SER A 264 -24.95 0.19 -12.49
CA SER A 264 -24.30 1.46 -12.19
C SER A 264 -23.44 1.35 -10.93
N VAL A 265 -22.43 2.22 -10.84
CA VAL A 265 -21.69 2.43 -9.59
C VAL A 265 -22.65 3.04 -8.58
N ASP A 266 -22.63 2.53 -7.36
CA ASP A 266 -23.41 3.05 -6.26
C ASP A 266 -22.59 2.91 -4.96
N ARG A 267 -21.89 4.00 -4.61
CA ARG A 267 -21.06 4.08 -3.40
C ARG A 267 -21.91 4.35 -2.16
N VAL A 268 -23.05 5.03 -2.32
CA VAL A 268 -24.03 5.29 -1.26
C VAL A 268 -24.54 3.98 -0.68
N VAL A 269 -25.06 3.07 -1.51
CA VAL A 269 -25.62 1.80 -1.01
C VAL A 269 -24.56 0.94 -0.32
N GLN A 270 -23.31 0.95 -0.80
CA GLN A 270 -22.20 0.27 -0.12
C GLN A 270 -21.99 0.85 1.29
N ARG A 271 -21.85 2.17 1.43
CA ARG A 271 -21.68 2.82 2.73
C ARG A 271 -22.86 2.57 3.66
N VAL A 272 -24.09 2.72 3.17
CA VAL A 272 -25.32 2.50 3.93
C VAL A 272 -25.42 1.05 4.41
N ALA A 273 -25.07 0.08 3.57
CA ALA A 273 -25.11 -1.34 3.94
C ALA A 273 -24.04 -1.73 4.98
N ILE A 274 -22.83 -1.17 4.87
CA ILE A 274 -21.79 -1.31 5.89
C ILE A 274 -22.29 -0.73 7.21
N LYS A 275 -22.81 0.50 7.19
CA LYS A 275 -23.37 1.16 8.38
C LYS A 275 -24.51 0.35 9.00
N GLY A 276 -25.47 -0.11 8.19
CA GLY A 276 -26.61 -0.89 8.66
C GLY A 276 -26.18 -2.21 9.31
N THR A 277 -25.16 -2.87 8.75
CA THR A 277 -24.55 -4.08 9.31
C THR A 277 -23.88 -3.80 10.66
N GLU A 278 -23.08 -2.73 10.75
CA GLU A 278 -22.40 -2.35 11.99
C GLU A 278 -23.39 -1.94 13.10
N ASP A 279 -24.43 -1.17 12.76
CA ASP A 279 -25.47 -0.77 13.71
C ASP A 279 -26.27 -1.99 14.21
N TRP A 280 -26.62 -2.91 13.31
CA TRP A 280 -27.34 -4.14 13.65
C TRP A 280 -26.59 -4.99 14.68
N TRP A 281 -25.31 -5.27 14.42
CA TRP A 281 -24.49 -6.12 15.31
C TRP A 281 -23.99 -5.39 16.56
N ARG A 282 -24.05 -4.05 16.61
CA ARG A 282 -23.79 -3.28 17.83
C ARG A 282 -24.94 -3.38 18.85
N ASN A 283 -26.17 -3.61 18.37
CA ASN A 283 -27.34 -3.74 19.23
C ASN A 283 -27.31 -5.08 20.01
N LEU A 284 -27.41 -4.99 21.34
CA LEU A 284 -27.35 -6.13 22.27
C LEU A 284 -28.46 -7.15 22.06
N SER A 285 -29.64 -6.70 21.60
CA SER A 285 -30.76 -7.59 21.32
C SER A 285 -30.49 -8.53 20.15
N ASN A 286 -29.69 -8.08 19.19
CA ASN A 286 -29.27 -8.86 18.02
C ASN A 286 -27.94 -9.59 18.26
N ASN A 287 -27.08 -9.06 19.13
CA ASN A 287 -25.75 -9.59 19.43
C ASN A 287 -25.52 -9.84 20.94
N PRO A 288 -26.13 -10.89 21.50
CA PRO A 288 -26.06 -11.17 22.93
C PRO A 288 -24.67 -11.65 23.37
N PHE A 289 -24.47 -11.77 24.67
CA PHE A 289 -23.27 -12.38 25.24
C PHE A 289 -23.38 -13.90 25.37
N ASP A 290 -22.24 -14.60 25.37
CA ASP A 290 -22.10 -16.06 25.52
C ASP A 290 -22.21 -16.58 26.95
N GLY A 291 -22.25 -15.67 27.94
CA GLY A 291 -22.23 -16.00 29.36
C GLY A 291 -20.82 -15.98 29.97
N GLN A 292 -19.76 -15.96 29.14
CA GLN A 292 -18.37 -15.71 29.53
C GLN A 292 -17.95 -14.26 29.23
N GLY A 293 -18.90 -13.40 28.83
CA GLY A 293 -18.69 -11.97 28.58
C GLY A 293 -18.26 -11.63 27.16
N ARG A 294 -18.21 -12.60 26.23
CA ARG A 294 -17.90 -12.35 24.80
C ARG A 294 -19.19 -12.17 24.00
N ARG A 295 -19.16 -11.30 22.99
CA ARG A 295 -20.27 -11.12 22.03
C ARG A 295 -20.45 -12.38 21.19
N MET A 296 -21.69 -12.72 20.84
CA MET A 296 -21.99 -13.78 19.88
C MET A 296 -21.28 -13.53 18.54
N VAL A 297 -21.47 -12.34 17.96
CA VAL A 297 -20.68 -11.85 16.82
C VAL A 297 -19.63 -10.87 17.34
N GLY A 298 -18.38 -11.31 17.37
CA GLY A 298 -17.22 -10.55 17.81
C GLY A 298 -16.70 -9.57 16.74
N PRO A 299 -15.37 -9.53 16.50
CA PRO A 299 -14.77 -8.79 15.40
C PRO A 299 -15.40 -9.10 14.04
N ARG A 300 -15.47 -8.06 13.20
CA ARG A 300 -15.96 -8.10 11.83
C ARG A 300 -14.93 -7.42 10.94
N PHE A 301 -14.45 -8.11 9.93
CA PHE A 301 -13.40 -7.63 9.05
C PHE A 301 -14.02 -7.24 7.70
N LEU A 302 -14.01 -5.95 7.42
CA LEU A 302 -14.62 -5.39 6.21
C LEU A 302 -13.74 -5.67 4.99
N TRP A 303 -14.32 -6.36 4.01
CA TRP A 303 -13.73 -6.57 2.69
C TRP A 303 -14.13 -5.42 1.74
N CYS A 304 -13.19 -4.68 1.14
CA CYS A 304 -11.76 -4.72 1.45
C CYS A 304 -11.09 -3.35 1.53
N TRP A 305 -10.20 -3.23 2.51
CA TRP A 305 -9.18 -2.21 2.54
C TRP A 305 -7.89 -2.78 1.94
N ASP A 306 -7.42 -2.19 0.84
CA ASP A 306 -6.18 -2.63 0.20
C ASP A 306 -4.96 -1.96 0.84
N ALA A 307 -3.85 -2.70 0.95
CA ALA A 307 -2.59 -2.15 1.44
C ALA A 307 -1.94 -1.18 0.43
N ARG A 308 -2.30 -1.28 -0.86
CA ARG A 308 -1.83 -0.35 -1.88
C ARG A 308 -2.42 1.05 -1.63
N PRO A 309 -1.58 2.10 -1.57
CA PRO A 309 -2.01 3.43 -1.17
C PRO A 309 -2.97 4.06 -2.19
N TYR A 310 -4.05 4.67 -1.70
CA TYR A 310 -4.90 5.57 -2.49
C TYR A 310 -4.22 6.95 -2.64
N PRO A 311 -4.31 7.65 -3.79
CA PRO A 311 -5.03 7.31 -5.02
C PRO A 311 -4.20 6.51 -6.01
N PHE A 312 -2.97 6.12 -5.63
CA PHE A 312 -2.12 5.34 -6.52
C PHE A 312 -2.89 4.12 -6.98
N PHE A 313 -3.32 3.23 -6.08
CA PHE A 313 -4.35 2.23 -6.38
C PHE A 313 -5.73 2.89 -6.25
N PRO A 314 -6.58 2.80 -7.28
CA PRO A 314 -6.50 1.93 -8.48
C PRO A 314 -5.80 2.52 -9.73
N SER A 315 -5.39 3.78 -9.69
CA SER A 315 -5.02 4.58 -10.85
C SER A 315 -3.83 4.04 -11.69
N LEU A 316 -2.76 3.52 -11.08
CA LEU A 316 -1.59 2.96 -11.79
C LEU A 316 -1.82 1.59 -12.45
N LYS A 317 -2.68 1.55 -13.46
CA LYS A 317 -3.06 0.32 -14.20
C LYS A 317 -1.92 -0.35 -14.97
N ARG A 318 -0.76 0.32 -15.11
CA ARG A 318 0.47 -0.27 -15.64
C ARG A 318 1.25 -1.07 -14.60
N VAL A 319 1.04 -0.78 -13.32
CA VAL A 319 1.70 -1.46 -12.19
C VAL A 319 0.81 -2.60 -11.68
N TRP A 320 -0.52 -2.39 -11.62
CA TRP A 320 -1.46 -3.43 -11.19
C TRP A 320 -2.53 -3.73 -12.24
N GLN A 321 -2.88 -5.01 -12.35
CA GLN A 321 -3.79 -5.50 -13.40
C GLN A 321 -5.28 -5.40 -13.05
N ASP A 322 -5.61 -5.10 -11.81
CA ASP A 322 -6.94 -5.16 -11.20
C ASP A 322 -7.50 -3.77 -10.83
N GLY A 323 -6.83 -2.68 -11.24
CA GLY A 323 -7.29 -1.31 -10.97
C GLY A 323 -8.69 -1.02 -11.51
N ASP A 324 -9.07 -1.59 -12.65
CA ASP A 324 -10.41 -1.42 -13.22
C ASP A 324 -11.52 -2.04 -12.36
N ASN A 325 -11.19 -3.06 -11.55
CA ASN A 325 -12.14 -3.73 -10.69
C ASN A 325 -12.52 -2.88 -9.46
N TYR A 326 -11.66 -1.93 -9.03
CA TYR A 326 -11.93 -1.05 -7.88
C TYR A 326 -13.27 -0.33 -7.97
N ARG A 327 -13.64 0.09 -9.18
CA ARG A 327 -14.81 0.94 -9.42
C ARG A 327 -16.13 0.27 -9.01
N LEU A 328 -16.27 -1.02 -9.27
CA LEU A 328 -17.47 -1.83 -8.96
C LEU A 328 -17.23 -2.83 -7.81
N GLY A 329 -15.98 -3.07 -7.44
CA GLY A 329 -15.62 -4.03 -6.40
C GLY A 329 -15.87 -3.51 -4.99
N HIS A 330 -15.54 -4.37 -4.02
CA HIS A 330 -15.77 -4.16 -2.60
C HIS A 330 -14.80 -3.17 -1.94
N TRP A 331 -13.75 -2.75 -2.63
CA TRP A 331 -12.77 -1.82 -2.08
C TRP A 331 -13.41 -0.58 -1.46
N VAL A 332 -12.90 -0.17 -0.31
CA VAL A 332 -13.50 0.92 0.47
C VAL A 332 -12.57 2.13 0.65
N GLN A 333 -11.26 1.96 0.45
CA GLN A 333 -10.30 3.05 0.47
C GLN A 333 -10.69 4.09 -0.59
N GLY A 334 -10.69 5.38 -0.24
CA GLY A 334 -11.17 6.45 -1.12
C GLY A 334 -12.71 6.58 -1.24
N LYS A 335 -13.51 5.69 -0.61
CA LYS A 335 -15.00 5.72 -0.70
C LYS A 335 -15.70 6.01 0.63
N ILE A 336 -15.18 5.55 1.77
CA ILE A 336 -15.86 5.68 3.09
C ILE A 336 -15.90 7.12 3.63
N GLY A 337 -15.04 8.01 3.12
CA GLY A 337 -14.89 9.40 3.61
C GLY A 337 -15.85 10.44 3.00
N ASN A 338 -16.63 10.08 1.98
CA ASN A 338 -17.45 11.06 1.26
C ASN A 338 -18.67 11.48 2.09
N MET A 339 -19.10 12.74 1.98
CA MET A 339 -20.17 13.30 2.81
C MET A 339 -21.54 13.03 2.18
N GLN A 340 -22.58 12.92 3.01
CA GLN A 340 -23.96 12.98 2.49
C GLN A 340 -24.34 14.43 2.20
N LEU A 341 -25.15 14.63 1.16
CA LEU A 341 -25.69 15.93 0.82
C LEU A 341 -26.47 16.57 1.98
N SER A 342 -27.22 15.76 2.73
CA SER A 342 -27.92 16.19 3.96
C SER A 342 -26.97 16.79 4.99
N GLU A 343 -25.78 16.21 5.18
CA GLU A 343 -24.78 16.67 6.13
C GLU A 343 -24.23 18.05 5.74
N ILE A 344 -23.97 18.25 4.44
CA ILE A 344 -23.48 19.53 3.90
C ILE A 344 -24.56 20.62 4.02
N VAL A 345 -25.79 20.33 3.56
CA VAL A 345 -26.89 21.32 3.61
C VAL A 345 -27.22 21.67 5.06
N ARG A 346 -27.25 20.67 5.96
CA ARG A 346 -27.42 20.90 7.40
C ARG A 346 -26.34 21.80 7.95
N ASP A 347 -25.07 21.52 7.68
CA ASP A 347 -23.96 22.35 8.16
C ASP A 347 -24.07 23.81 7.68
N LEU A 348 -24.43 24.01 6.41
CA LEU A 348 -24.68 25.36 5.87
C LEU A 348 -25.87 26.06 6.57
N CYS A 349 -26.96 25.36 6.85
CA CYS A 349 -28.09 25.91 7.61
C CYS A 349 -27.71 26.27 9.05
N LEU A 350 -26.95 25.42 9.74
CA LEU A 350 -26.48 25.68 11.10
C LEU A 350 -25.56 26.91 11.13
N ARG A 351 -24.68 27.07 10.13
CA ARG A 351 -23.84 28.28 9.98
C ARG A 351 -24.66 29.53 9.70
N ALA A 352 -25.86 29.40 9.13
CA ALA A 352 -26.80 30.51 8.95
C ALA A 352 -27.52 30.91 10.25
N GLY A 353 -27.34 30.15 11.34
CA GLY A 353 -27.99 30.37 12.63
C GLY A 353 -29.31 29.61 12.82
N LEU A 354 -29.66 28.70 11.90
CA LEU A 354 -30.80 27.78 12.10
C LEU A 354 -30.40 26.66 13.05
N SER A 355 -31.36 26.10 13.78
CA SER A 355 -31.18 24.89 14.58
C SER A 355 -31.59 23.63 13.82
N ASN A 356 -31.24 22.45 14.33
CA ASN A 356 -31.70 21.18 13.75
C ASN A 356 -33.24 21.01 13.81
N ALA A 357 -33.94 21.76 14.68
CA ALA A 357 -35.39 21.73 14.75
C ALA A 357 -36.05 22.59 13.65
N ASP A 358 -35.31 23.55 13.08
CA ASP A 358 -35.80 24.46 12.06
C ASP A 358 -35.64 23.90 10.63
N ILE A 359 -35.01 22.74 10.48
CA ILE A 359 -34.65 22.16 9.18
C ILE A 359 -35.00 20.69 9.06
N ASP A 360 -35.40 20.28 7.84
CA ASP A 360 -35.58 18.89 7.47
C ASP A 360 -34.78 18.60 6.18
N VAL A 361 -33.68 17.87 6.34
CA VAL A 361 -32.77 17.44 5.25
C VAL A 361 -32.87 15.94 4.97
N THR A 362 -33.89 15.26 5.54
CA THR A 362 -33.98 13.79 5.51
C THR A 362 -34.07 13.22 4.10
N SER A 363 -34.59 13.99 3.14
CA SER A 363 -34.69 13.56 1.75
C SER A 363 -33.37 13.63 0.96
N LEU A 364 -32.30 14.22 1.52
CA LEU A 364 -31.03 14.49 0.82
C LEU A 364 -29.99 13.38 1.05
N THR A 365 -30.19 12.23 0.41
CA THR A 365 -29.42 11.00 0.68
C THR A 365 -28.20 10.79 -0.24
N ASP A 366 -27.97 11.67 -1.21
CA ASP A 366 -26.90 11.52 -2.20
C ASP A 366 -25.52 11.72 -1.57
N GLU A 367 -24.51 11.13 -2.20
CA GLU A 367 -23.12 11.32 -1.86
C GLU A 367 -22.54 12.55 -2.57
N VAL A 368 -21.66 13.25 -1.86
CA VAL A 368 -20.88 14.35 -2.38
C VAL A 368 -19.41 14.03 -2.14
N SER A 369 -18.69 13.70 -3.21
CA SER A 369 -17.25 13.39 -3.18
C SER A 369 -16.41 14.60 -2.76
N GLY A 370 -16.83 15.80 -3.16
CA GLY A 370 -16.26 17.03 -2.64
C GLY A 370 -16.97 18.27 -3.17
N TYR A 371 -16.95 19.33 -2.36
CA TYR A 371 -17.53 20.63 -2.69
C TYR A 371 -16.58 21.75 -2.26
N VAL A 372 -16.13 22.55 -3.21
CA VAL A 372 -15.13 23.60 -2.98
C VAL A 372 -15.80 24.97 -2.95
N VAL A 373 -15.59 25.69 -1.86
CA VAL A 373 -16.00 27.09 -1.71
C VAL A 373 -14.73 27.94 -1.59
N SER A 374 -14.22 28.42 -2.72
CA SER A 374 -12.99 29.22 -2.81
C SER A 374 -13.22 30.73 -2.67
N GLU A 375 -14.47 31.18 -2.73
CA GLU A 375 -14.86 32.59 -2.74
C GLU A 375 -15.95 32.86 -1.70
N ARG A 376 -16.06 34.10 -1.24
CA ARG A 376 -17.15 34.51 -0.33
C ARG A 376 -18.47 34.53 -1.10
N LYS A 377 -19.37 33.61 -0.76
CA LYS A 377 -20.74 33.53 -1.28
C LYS A 377 -21.72 33.52 -0.12
N SER A 378 -22.98 33.87 -0.38
CA SER A 378 -24.04 33.65 0.59
C SER A 378 -24.31 32.15 0.76
N LEU A 379 -24.74 31.72 1.95
CA LEU A 379 -25.09 30.30 2.20
C LEU A 379 -26.21 29.82 1.27
N ARG A 380 -27.12 30.73 0.88
CA ARG A 380 -28.15 30.46 -0.13
C ARG A 380 -27.53 30.10 -1.47
N GLU A 381 -26.57 30.88 -1.97
CA GLU A 381 -25.90 30.60 -3.25
C GLU A 381 -25.13 29.28 -3.18
N MET A 382 -24.51 28.96 -2.03
CA MET A 382 -23.86 27.66 -1.84
C MET A 382 -24.85 26.50 -1.98
N ILE A 383 -26.01 26.61 -1.32
CA ILE A 383 -27.10 25.61 -1.44
C ILE A 383 -27.64 25.56 -2.88
N SER A 384 -27.79 26.69 -3.58
CA SER A 384 -28.27 26.72 -4.97
C SER A 384 -27.38 25.94 -5.95
N VAL A 385 -26.07 25.92 -5.73
CA VAL A 385 -25.14 25.07 -6.51
C VAL A 385 -25.51 23.59 -6.31
N LEU A 386 -25.73 23.19 -5.05
CA LEU A 386 -26.13 21.82 -4.71
C LEU A 386 -27.52 21.49 -5.27
N GLN A 387 -28.48 22.42 -5.23
CA GLN A 387 -29.81 22.25 -5.82
C GLN A 387 -29.74 21.98 -7.33
N THR A 388 -28.81 22.65 -8.02
CA THR A 388 -28.59 22.47 -9.46
C THR A 388 -28.02 21.09 -9.78
N ALA A 389 -27.06 20.62 -8.99
CA ALA A 389 -26.42 19.32 -9.19
C ALA A 389 -27.33 18.14 -8.78
N PHE A 390 -28.03 18.28 -7.65
CA PHE A 390 -28.75 17.18 -7.02
C PHE A 390 -30.28 17.27 -7.15
N PHE A 391 -30.83 18.27 -7.85
CA PHE A 391 -32.26 18.39 -8.18
C PHE A 391 -33.19 18.31 -6.95
N PHE A 392 -32.94 19.16 -5.95
CA PHE A 392 -33.83 19.36 -4.81
C PHE A 392 -34.26 20.82 -4.72
N ASP A 393 -35.42 21.04 -4.13
CA ASP A 393 -35.99 22.36 -3.85
C ASP A 393 -36.06 22.56 -2.32
N ALA A 394 -36.23 23.81 -1.89
CA ALA A 394 -36.34 24.16 -0.47
C ALA A 394 -37.64 24.93 -0.23
N VAL A 395 -38.39 24.53 0.78
CA VAL A 395 -39.70 25.12 1.11
C VAL A 395 -39.84 25.25 2.62
N GLU A 396 -40.39 26.38 3.08
CA GLU A 396 -40.84 26.50 4.46
C GLU A 396 -42.26 25.94 4.56
N SER A 397 -42.46 24.99 5.46
CA SER A 397 -43.75 24.37 5.72
C SER A 397 -43.89 24.07 7.21
N GLY A 398 -44.84 24.76 7.85
CA GLY A 398 -45.15 24.59 9.27
C GLY A 398 -44.05 25.08 10.23
N GLY A 399 -43.30 26.11 9.83
CA GLY A 399 -42.17 26.68 10.58
C GLY A 399 -40.84 25.96 10.36
N VAL A 400 -40.80 24.92 9.52
CA VAL A 400 -39.60 24.12 9.24
C VAL A 400 -39.20 24.30 7.79
N LEU A 401 -37.93 24.59 7.55
CA LEU A 401 -37.34 24.63 6.21
C LEU A 401 -37.02 23.20 5.75
N ARG A 402 -37.87 22.67 4.86
CA ARG A 402 -37.76 21.34 4.29
C ARG A 402 -37.01 21.38 2.96
N PHE A 403 -36.06 20.48 2.80
CA PHE A 403 -35.35 20.26 1.55
C PHE A 403 -35.88 18.98 0.91
N VAL A 404 -36.54 19.12 -0.23
CA VAL A 404 -37.31 18.06 -0.87
C VAL A 404 -36.73 17.76 -2.24
N LYS A 405 -36.37 16.51 -2.49
CA LYS A 405 -35.99 16.03 -3.82
C LYS A 405 -37.13 16.23 -4.80
N ARG A 406 -36.83 16.72 -6.01
CA ARG A 406 -37.85 16.80 -7.07
C ARG A 406 -38.39 15.39 -7.33
N GLY A 407 -39.70 15.28 -7.58
CA GLY A 407 -40.41 14.01 -7.68
C GLY A 407 -40.71 13.31 -6.34
N GLY A 408 -40.23 13.84 -5.21
CA GLY A 408 -40.57 13.37 -3.86
C GLY A 408 -41.70 14.14 -3.17
N GLY A 409 -42.30 15.12 -3.85
CA GLY A 409 -43.41 15.94 -3.32
C GLY A 409 -44.74 15.20 -3.25
N THR A 410 -45.68 15.69 -2.45
CA THR A 410 -47.00 15.07 -2.31
C THR A 410 -47.82 15.28 -3.58
N ILE A 411 -48.51 14.25 -4.06
CA ILE A 411 -49.45 14.38 -5.18
C ILE A 411 -50.79 14.91 -4.65
N VAL A 412 -51.24 16.06 -5.16
CA VAL A 412 -52.50 16.70 -4.77
C VAL A 412 -53.42 16.83 -5.98
N ALA A 413 -54.53 16.09 -5.97
CA ALA A 413 -55.56 16.23 -7.00
C ALA A 413 -56.35 17.54 -6.80
N ILE A 414 -56.50 18.31 -7.89
CA ILE A 414 -57.30 19.54 -7.94
C ILE A 414 -58.61 19.24 -8.65
N ASP A 415 -59.73 19.53 -7.99
CA ASP A 415 -61.05 19.41 -8.60
C ASP A 415 -61.20 20.50 -9.69
N GLY A 416 -61.71 20.13 -10.86
CA GLY A 416 -61.92 21.09 -11.95
C GLY A 416 -62.90 22.22 -11.60
N ASN A 417 -63.77 22.03 -10.62
CA ASN A 417 -64.67 23.06 -10.08
C ASN A 417 -63.95 24.10 -9.22
N ASP A 418 -62.71 23.85 -8.84
CA ASP A 418 -61.88 24.77 -8.04
C ASP A 418 -61.10 25.77 -8.89
N LEU A 419 -60.99 25.48 -10.18
CA LEU A 419 -60.15 26.25 -11.08
C LEU A 419 -60.83 27.56 -11.46
N GLY A 420 -60.07 28.65 -11.35
CA GLY A 420 -60.52 29.99 -11.72
C GLY A 420 -61.22 30.75 -10.59
N ALA A 421 -60.90 30.43 -9.33
CA ALA A 421 -61.45 31.14 -8.18
C ALA A 421 -61.20 32.65 -8.26
N ALA A 422 -62.25 33.44 -8.01
CA ALA A 422 -62.25 34.88 -8.18
C ALA A 422 -63.26 35.59 -7.27
N GLU A 423 -63.12 36.91 -7.14
CA GLU A 423 -64.12 37.81 -6.56
C GLU A 423 -65.16 38.17 -7.64
N GLY A 424 -66.33 37.50 -7.61
CA GLY A 424 -67.48 37.71 -8.51
C GLY A 424 -67.62 36.76 -9.71
N ASP A 425 -68.79 36.78 -10.37
CA ASP A 425 -69.21 35.85 -11.45
C ASP A 425 -68.69 36.21 -12.87
N GLY A 426 -67.49 36.79 -12.97
CA GLY A 426 -66.92 37.14 -14.27
C GLY A 426 -66.45 35.92 -15.08
N ASP A 427 -66.70 35.91 -16.39
CA ASP A 427 -66.21 34.87 -17.31
C ASP A 427 -64.68 34.95 -17.43
N ARG A 428 -63.98 33.89 -17.00
CA ARG A 428 -62.52 33.92 -16.82
C ARG A 428 -61.86 32.58 -17.13
N ALA A 429 -60.62 32.69 -17.63
CA ALA A 429 -59.74 31.55 -17.85
C ALA A 429 -59.52 30.78 -16.54
N ARG A 430 -60.03 29.54 -16.49
CA ARG A 430 -59.92 28.64 -15.32
C ARG A 430 -58.46 28.35 -14.96
N ILE A 431 -57.59 28.35 -15.96
CA ILE A 431 -56.14 28.15 -15.86
C ILE A 431 -55.44 28.99 -16.93
N ARG A 432 -54.21 29.40 -16.65
CA ARG A 432 -53.30 29.97 -17.67
C ARG A 432 -52.15 28.99 -17.86
N ILE A 433 -52.03 28.44 -19.06
CA ILE A 433 -50.92 27.59 -19.45
C ILE A 433 -50.08 28.38 -20.45
N GLU A 434 -48.79 28.52 -20.15
CA GLU A 434 -47.84 29.13 -21.08
C GLU A 434 -46.84 28.09 -21.56
N ARG A 435 -46.42 28.24 -22.80
CA ARG A 435 -45.40 27.39 -23.41
C ARG A 435 -44.30 28.25 -23.99
N ALA A 436 -43.09 28.11 -23.47
CA ALA A 436 -41.91 28.76 -24.01
C ALA A 436 -41.59 28.28 -25.43
N GLN A 437 -41.00 29.15 -26.25
CA GLN A 437 -40.63 28.79 -27.63
C GLN A 437 -39.42 27.86 -27.63
N ASP A 438 -39.42 26.85 -28.51
CA ASP A 438 -38.35 25.86 -28.57
C ASP A 438 -36.97 26.47 -28.88
N VAL A 439 -36.90 27.66 -29.51
CA VAL A 439 -35.65 28.38 -29.80
C VAL A 439 -35.01 29.06 -28.57
N GLU A 440 -35.79 29.30 -27.51
CA GLU A 440 -35.33 29.90 -26.25
C GLU A 440 -34.76 28.84 -25.29
N LEU A 441 -35.06 27.56 -25.54
CA LEU A 441 -34.59 26.44 -24.74
C LEU A 441 -33.20 25.97 -25.18
N PRO A 442 -32.34 25.53 -24.26
CA PRO A 442 -31.00 25.04 -24.60
C PRO A 442 -31.08 23.74 -25.41
N ILE A 443 -30.28 23.60 -26.47
CA ILE A 443 -30.07 22.32 -27.16
C ILE A 443 -29.01 21.47 -26.45
N SER A 444 -28.10 22.10 -25.70
CA SER A 444 -27.10 21.43 -24.88
C SER A 444 -26.82 22.15 -23.57
N ILE A 445 -26.41 21.37 -22.58
CA ILE A 445 -25.92 21.84 -21.29
C ILE A 445 -24.49 21.34 -21.09
N ASP A 446 -23.59 22.27 -20.80
CA ASP A 446 -22.21 21.99 -20.42
C ASP A 446 -22.10 22.02 -18.90
N VAL A 447 -21.51 20.97 -18.30
CA VAL A 447 -21.24 20.87 -16.87
C VAL A 447 -19.74 20.93 -16.66
N VAL A 448 -19.27 22.04 -16.10
CA VAL A 448 -17.88 22.24 -15.68
C VAL A 448 -17.75 21.79 -14.23
N HIS A 449 -16.80 20.90 -13.95
CA HIS A 449 -16.60 20.28 -12.64
C HIS A 449 -15.12 19.96 -12.38
N LEU A 450 -14.77 19.59 -11.15
CA LEU A 450 -13.44 19.05 -10.83
C LEU A 450 -13.47 17.53 -10.99
N ASP A 451 -12.52 16.98 -11.74
CA ASP A 451 -12.47 15.55 -12.04
C ASP A 451 -11.37 14.86 -11.22
N GLU A 452 -11.77 14.01 -10.27
CA GLU A 452 -10.86 13.25 -9.40
C GLU A 452 -9.87 12.40 -10.22
N ALA A 453 -10.31 11.83 -11.35
CA ALA A 453 -9.46 11.00 -12.21
C ALA A 453 -8.41 11.81 -13.00
N ARG A 454 -8.54 13.15 -13.02
CA ARG A 454 -7.63 14.07 -13.69
C ARG A 454 -6.82 14.91 -12.72
N ASP A 455 -6.48 14.35 -11.56
CA ASP A 455 -5.76 15.08 -10.50
C ASP A 455 -6.52 16.37 -10.10
N TYR A 456 -7.84 16.25 -9.97
CA TYR A 456 -8.77 17.33 -9.64
C TYR A 456 -8.75 18.52 -10.61
N GLN A 457 -8.25 18.34 -11.83
CA GLN A 457 -8.30 19.37 -12.86
C GLN A 457 -9.75 19.62 -13.31
N SER A 458 -10.01 20.84 -13.75
CA SER A 458 -11.30 21.22 -14.32
C SER A 458 -11.58 20.42 -15.59
N SER A 459 -12.79 19.87 -15.69
CA SER A 459 -13.29 19.07 -16.80
C SER A 459 -14.69 19.52 -17.19
N THR A 460 -15.03 19.38 -18.48
CA THR A 460 -16.32 19.80 -19.03
C THR A 460 -16.99 18.63 -19.74
N VAL A 461 -18.24 18.36 -19.39
CA VAL A 461 -19.08 17.34 -20.04
C VAL A 461 -20.31 18.00 -20.64
N THR A 462 -20.65 17.63 -21.88
CA THR A 462 -21.81 18.17 -22.60
C THR A 462 -22.93 17.15 -22.72
N GLY A 463 -24.09 17.46 -22.15
CA GLY A 463 -25.35 16.77 -22.43
C GLY A 463 -26.09 17.46 -23.58
N ARG A 464 -26.37 16.74 -24.67
CA ARG A 464 -27.01 17.31 -25.86
C ARG A 464 -28.29 16.57 -26.26
N ARG A 465 -29.30 17.33 -26.67
CA ARG A 465 -30.54 16.81 -27.25
C ARG A 465 -30.31 16.45 -28.71
N GLN A 466 -30.71 15.25 -29.14
CA GLN A 466 -30.52 14.76 -30.51
C GLN A 466 -31.44 15.44 -31.55
N LEU A 467 -32.57 16.00 -31.11
CA LEU A 467 -33.58 16.64 -31.95
C LEU A 467 -33.90 18.05 -31.47
N GLY A 468 -33.80 19.04 -32.35
CA GLY A 468 -34.15 20.44 -32.07
C GLY A 468 -33.51 21.40 -33.08
N THR A 469 -34.11 22.57 -33.26
CA THR A 469 -33.60 23.65 -34.12
C THR A 469 -32.88 24.76 -33.34
N SER A 470 -32.95 24.73 -32.00
CA SER A 470 -32.24 25.66 -31.12
C SER A 470 -30.72 25.52 -31.25
N ARG A 471 -30.00 26.62 -31.06
CA ARG A 471 -28.53 26.67 -30.99
C ARG A 471 -28.03 27.13 -29.62
N SER A 472 -28.94 27.31 -28.65
CA SER A 472 -28.60 27.82 -27.32
C SER A 472 -27.86 26.76 -26.49
N VAL A 473 -26.77 27.17 -25.85
CA VAL A 473 -25.96 26.35 -24.95
C VAL A 473 -25.96 27.00 -23.58
N THR A 474 -26.23 26.23 -22.53
CA THR A 474 -26.18 26.70 -21.14
C THR A 474 -25.03 26.01 -20.41
N THR A 475 -24.26 26.75 -19.62
CA THR A 475 -23.13 26.19 -18.87
C THR A 475 -23.41 26.25 -17.37
N PHE A 476 -23.28 25.11 -16.69
CA PHE A 476 -23.29 25.00 -15.24
C PHE A 476 -21.85 24.85 -14.75
N SER A 477 -21.37 25.85 -14.02
CA SER A 477 -20.07 25.78 -13.33
C SER A 477 -20.30 25.29 -11.91
N LEU A 478 -20.02 24.01 -11.68
CA LEU A 478 -20.21 23.35 -10.40
C LEU A 478 -18.85 23.11 -9.77
N PRO A 479 -18.46 23.81 -8.68
CA PRO A 479 -17.23 23.53 -7.95
C PRO A 479 -17.39 22.26 -7.09
N LEU A 480 -17.86 21.19 -7.71
CA LEU A 480 -18.06 19.86 -7.17
C LEU A 480 -17.04 18.92 -7.79
N ILE A 481 -16.57 17.98 -6.98
CA ILE A 481 -15.78 16.84 -7.45
C ILE A 481 -16.78 15.80 -7.93
N LEU A 482 -16.81 15.54 -9.24
CA LEU A 482 -17.75 14.63 -9.89
C LEU A 482 -16.99 13.70 -10.82
N SER A 483 -17.51 12.49 -11.01
CA SER A 483 -17.10 11.68 -12.16
C SER A 483 -17.71 12.22 -13.46
N VAL A 484 -17.10 11.87 -14.60
CA VAL A 484 -17.64 12.19 -15.92
C VAL A 484 -19.09 11.69 -16.09
N GLU A 485 -19.41 10.51 -15.58
CA GLU A 485 -20.75 9.93 -15.65
C GLU A 485 -21.77 10.67 -14.77
N GLU A 486 -21.35 11.12 -13.58
CA GLU A 486 -22.17 11.94 -12.69
C GLU A 486 -22.46 13.30 -13.35
N ALA A 487 -21.43 13.97 -13.88
CA ALA A 487 -21.58 15.22 -14.62
C ALA A 487 -22.49 15.05 -15.86
N GLN A 488 -22.35 13.95 -16.60
CA GLN A 488 -23.21 13.62 -17.73
C GLN A 488 -24.68 13.40 -17.31
N THR A 489 -24.89 12.69 -16.20
CA THR A 489 -26.22 12.46 -15.65
C THR A 489 -26.88 13.78 -15.22
N ILE A 490 -26.12 14.68 -14.60
CA ILE A 490 -26.59 16.03 -14.25
C ILE A 490 -26.98 16.80 -15.51
N ALA A 491 -26.14 16.82 -16.54
CA ALA A 491 -26.43 17.52 -17.80
C ALA A 491 -27.71 16.99 -18.47
N GLN A 492 -27.87 15.67 -18.55
CA GLN A 492 -29.05 15.03 -19.15
C GLN A 492 -30.33 15.29 -18.36
N ARG A 493 -30.27 15.20 -17.02
CA ARG A 493 -31.40 15.51 -16.13
C ARG A 493 -31.81 16.96 -16.23
N ALA A 494 -30.86 17.89 -16.15
CA ALA A 494 -31.13 19.31 -16.28
C ALA A 494 -31.75 19.66 -17.64
N LEU A 495 -31.25 19.06 -18.72
CA LEU A 495 -31.79 19.29 -20.05
C LEU A 495 -33.23 18.80 -20.14
N ARG A 496 -33.54 17.61 -19.59
CA ARG A 496 -34.92 17.11 -19.57
C ARG A 496 -35.84 17.98 -18.72
N GLU A 497 -35.41 18.37 -17.52
CA GLU A 497 -36.17 19.25 -16.61
C GLU A 497 -36.49 20.61 -17.25
N ILE A 498 -35.51 21.26 -17.90
CA ILE A 498 -35.71 22.55 -18.57
C ILE A 498 -36.70 22.41 -19.74
N TRP A 499 -36.55 21.36 -20.56
CA TRP A 499 -37.45 21.12 -21.69
C TRP A 499 -38.86 20.72 -21.27
N GLN A 500 -39.00 20.05 -20.14
CA GLN A 500 -40.30 19.69 -19.58
C GLN A 500 -40.98 20.91 -18.95
N GLY A 501 -40.20 21.70 -18.19
CA GLY A 501 -40.62 22.95 -17.58
C GLY A 501 -40.94 24.07 -18.57
N ARG A 502 -40.80 23.84 -19.89
CA ARG A 502 -41.27 24.76 -20.94
C ARG A 502 -42.76 25.05 -20.86
N VAL A 503 -43.53 24.13 -20.28
CA VAL A 503 -44.96 24.32 -20.03
C VAL A 503 -45.14 24.73 -18.57
N THR A 504 -45.62 25.93 -18.35
CA THR A 504 -45.92 26.46 -17.01
C THR A 504 -47.42 26.56 -16.82
N LEU A 505 -47.84 26.47 -15.56
CA LEU A 505 -49.23 26.64 -15.14
C LEU A 505 -49.30 27.79 -14.14
N GLU A 506 -50.29 28.65 -14.31
CA GLU A 506 -50.79 29.54 -13.28
C GLU A 506 -52.29 29.23 -13.05
N ALA A 507 -52.64 28.91 -11.81
CA ALA A 507 -53.99 28.58 -11.40
C ALA A 507 -54.40 29.38 -10.17
N LYS A 508 -55.62 29.92 -10.18
CA LYS A 508 -56.24 30.56 -9.02
C LYS A 508 -57.21 29.59 -8.38
N LEU A 509 -56.97 29.28 -7.11
CA LEU A 509 -57.67 28.27 -6.34
C LEU A 509 -58.36 28.87 -5.11
N PRO A 510 -59.42 28.23 -4.59
CA PRO A 510 -60.11 28.63 -3.36
C PRO A 510 -59.25 28.37 -2.12
N THR A 511 -59.65 28.94 -0.97
CA THR A 511 -58.89 28.91 0.30
C THR A 511 -58.50 27.52 0.77
N ARG A 512 -59.28 26.48 0.47
CA ARG A 512 -58.93 25.08 0.80
C ARG A 512 -57.63 24.58 0.16
N ALA A 513 -57.12 25.27 -0.87
CA ALA A 513 -55.83 25.00 -1.49
C ALA A 513 -54.64 25.50 -0.64
N ILE A 514 -54.88 26.10 0.53
CA ILE A 514 -53.83 26.50 1.49
C ILE A 514 -52.98 25.32 1.98
N ARG A 515 -53.45 24.07 1.78
CA ARG A 515 -52.70 22.84 2.08
C ARG A 515 -51.58 22.53 1.09
N ILE A 516 -51.49 23.26 -0.01
CA ILE A 516 -50.51 23.03 -1.08
C ILE A 516 -49.27 23.86 -0.77
N ASP A 517 -48.14 23.19 -0.66
CA ASP A 517 -46.85 23.85 -0.51
C ASP A 517 -46.10 23.89 -1.85
N PRO A 518 -45.19 24.86 -2.04
CA PRO A 518 -44.15 24.71 -3.05
C PRO A 518 -43.47 23.34 -2.93
N THR A 519 -43.04 22.75 -4.05
CA THR A 519 -42.52 21.37 -4.21
C THR A 519 -43.56 20.26 -4.35
N ASP A 520 -44.83 20.48 -3.96
CA ASP A 520 -45.91 19.51 -4.23
C ASP A 520 -46.14 19.31 -5.74
N VAL A 521 -46.73 18.17 -6.10
CA VAL A 521 -47.16 17.88 -7.48
C VAL A 521 -48.67 17.97 -7.52
N ILE A 522 -49.21 18.92 -8.28
CA ILE A 522 -50.66 19.03 -8.48
C ILE A 522 -51.10 18.30 -9.75
N GLU A 523 -52.18 17.55 -9.63
CA GLU A 523 -52.89 16.93 -10.75
C GLU A 523 -54.09 17.80 -11.13
N VAL A 524 -54.03 18.39 -12.33
CA VAL A 524 -55.00 19.38 -12.81
C VAL A 524 -55.71 18.85 -14.06
N PRO A 525 -57.05 18.89 -14.14
CA PRO A 525 -57.78 18.57 -15.35
C PRO A 525 -57.62 19.69 -16.38
N VAL A 526 -56.97 19.38 -17.50
CA VAL A 526 -56.70 20.29 -18.63
C VAL A 526 -57.17 19.61 -19.92
N ASP A 527 -58.13 20.20 -20.62
CA ASP A 527 -58.65 19.72 -21.92
C ASP A 527 -59.08 18.23 -21.91
N GLY A 528 -59.69 17.77 -20.81
CA GLY A 528 -60.17 16.40 -20.65
C GLY A 528 -59.10 15.37 -20.24
N ALA A 529 -57.86 15.80 -19.97
CA ALA A 529 -56.78 14.95 -19.46
C ALA A 529 -56.22 15.50 -18.13
N ILE A 530 -55.80 14.60 -17.24
CA ILE A 530 -55.07 14.99 -16.03
C ILE A 530 -53.62 15.29 -16.41
N ARG A 531 -53.15 16.49 -16.05
CA ARG A 531 -51.76 16.91 -16.22
C ARG A 531 -51.12 17.19 -14.87
N ARG A 532 -49.85 16.84 -14.74
CA ARG A 532 -49.06 17.04 -13.52
C ARG A 532 -48.19 18.28 -13.62
N PHE A 533 -48.21 19.08 -12.56
CA PHE A 533 -47.35 20.25 -12.42
C PHE A 533 -46.69 20.25 -11.04
N ARG A 534 -45.37 20.39 -10.99
CA ARG A 534 -44.65 20.65 -9.74
C ARG A 534 -44.83 22.12 -9.38
N VAL A 535 -45.33 22.39 -8.19
CA VAL A 535 -45.58 23.73 -7.68
C VAL A 535 -44.26 24.42 -7.37
N THR A 536 -44.05 25.61 -7.93
CA THR A 536 -42.84 26.41 -7.74
C THR A 536 -43.09 27.62 -6.84
N SER A 537 -44.31 28.13 -6.78
CA SER A 537 -44.69 29.17 -5.83
C SER A 537 -46.16 29.12 -5.50
N VAL A 538 -46.49 29.49 -4.26
CA VAL A 538 -47.85 29.68 -3.78
C VAL A 538 -47.95 31.08 -3.18
N THR A 539 -48.94 31.87 -3.62
CA THR A 539 -49.18 33.22 -3.11
C THR A 539 -50.58 33.31 -2.53
N TYR A 540 -50.67 33.79 -1.30
CA TYR A 540 -51.93 34.01 -0.59
C TYR A 540 -52.42 35.44 -0.80
N GLY A 541 -53.61 35.61 -1.37
CA GLY A 541 -54.21 36.91 -1.67
C GLY A 541 -55.56 37.11 -0.98
N LYS A 542 -55.97 38.38 -0.79
CA LYS A 542 -57.34 38.73 -0.40
C LYS A 542 -58.30 38.47 -1.59
N PRO A 543 -59.56 38.03 -1.36
CA PRO A 543 -60.22 37.71 -0.08
C PRO A 543 -60.05 36.23 0.39
N GLY A 544 -58.90 35.61 0.15
CA GLY A 544 -58.63 34.18 0.48
C GLY A 544 -58.31 33.32 -0.74
N LEU A 545 -57.86 33.94 -1.83
CA LEU A 545 -57.46 33.26 -3.06
C LEU A 545 -56.03 32.73 -2.93
N VAL A 546 -55.82 31.51 -3.43
CA VAL A 546 -54.52 30.85 -3.47
C VAL A 546 -54.06 30.83 -4.93
N LEU A 547 -53.03 31.60 -5.25
CA LEU A 547 -52.41 31.59 -6.57
C LEU A 547 -51.28 30.56 -6.58
N VAL A 548 -51.44 29.53 -7.38
CA VAL A 548 -50.46 28.47 -7.56
C VAL A 548 -49.78 28.63 -8.91
N ARG A 549 -48.44 28.63 -8.90
CA ARG A 549 -47.63 28.52 -10.10
C ARG A 549 -46.85 27.23 -10.09
N GLY A 550 -46.74 26.59 -11.25
CA GLY A 550 -46.01 25.35 -11.38
C GLY A 550 -45.44 25.13 -12.77
N VAL A 551 -44.57 24.14 -12.87
CA VAL A 551 -43.95 23.69 -14.11
C VAL A 551 -44.36 22.25 -14.38
N ALA A 552 -44.57 21.88 -15.64
CA ALA A 552 -44.98 20.52 -15.98
C ALA A 552 -43.93 19.50 -15.49
N THR A 553 -44.41 18.33 -15.08
CA THR A 553 -43.58 17.21 -14.62
C THR A 553 -44.25 15.88 -14.94
N ASP A 554 -43.46 14.80 -15.01
CA ASP A 554 -43.97 13.42 -15.21
C ASP A 554 -44.30 12.77 -13.85
N GLY A 555 -43.90 13.39 -12.74
CA GLY A 555 -44.08 12.90 -11.38
C GLY A 555 -42.79 12.33 -10.78
N ASP A 556 -41.95 11.69 -11.58
CA ASP A 556 -40.66 11.10 -11.14
C ASP A 556 -39.45 11.81 -11.76
N LEU A 557 -38.31 11.74 -11.06
CA LEU A 557 -37.03 12.15 -11.61
C LEU A 557 -36.55 11.15 -12.69
N PRO A 558 -36.14 11.62 -13.88
CA PRO A 558 -35.60 10.75 -14.91
C PRO A 558 -34.34 10.01 -14.45
N GLN A 559 -34.36 8.68 -14.56
CA GLN A 559 -33.17 7.85 -14.37
C GLN A 559 -32.43 7.73 -15.70
N PHE A 560 -31.17 8.18 -15.71
CA PHE A 560 -30.26 7.97 -16.81
C PHE A 560 -29.16 7.02 -16.35
N VAL A 561 -28.80 6.07 -17.22
CA VAL A 561 -27.67 5.19 -17.01
C VAL A 561 -26.64 5.54 -18.06
N THR A 562 -25.53 6.12 -17.64
CA THR A 562 -24.38 6.38 -18.50
C THR A 562 -23.42 5.20 -18.38
N VAL A 563 -23.08 4.59 -19.52
CA VAL A 563 -22.02 3.57 -19.55
C VAL A 563 -20.69 4.29 -19.39
N PRO A 564 -19.80 3.82 -18.49
CA PRO A 564 -18.51 4.44 -18.25
C PRO A 564 -17.64 4.38 -19.49
N THR A 565 -17.01 5.50 -19.84
CA THR A 565 -16.12 5.60 -21.01
C THR A 565 -14.65 5.50 -20.66
N GLY A 566 -14.28 5.62 -19.37
CA GLY A 566 -12.88 5.64 -18.90
C GLY A 566 -12.07 6.81 -19.48
N SER A 567 -12.75 7.85 -19.98
CA SER A 567 -12.12 8.98 -20.67
C SER A 567 -11.63 10.00 -19.65
N GLY A 568 -10.31 10.16 -19.53
CA GLY A 568 -9.74 11.28 -18.79
C GLY A 568 -8.53 10.94 -17.91
N ASP A 569 -8.37 9.68 -17.47
CA ASP A 569 -7.40 9.29 -16.44
C ASP A 569 -5.98 9.87 -16.65
N LEU A 570 -5.58 10.81 -15.78
CA LEU A 570 -4.18 11.19 -15.62
C LEU A 570 -3.57 10.24 -14.58
N GLN A 571 -2.51 9.53 -14.98
CA GLN A 571 -1.81 8.63 -14.08
C GLN A 571 -1.07 9.46 -13.02
N PRO A 572 -1.25 9.20 -11.72
CA PRO A 572 -0.50 9.89 -10.69
C PRO A 572 1.01 9.61 -10.87
N ASN A 573 1.84 10.61 -10.61
CA ASN A 573 3.29 10.43 -10.65
C ASN A 573 3.71 9.48 -9.52
N VAL A 574 4.31 8.34 -9.87
CA VAL A 574 4.83 7.39 -8.89
C VAL A 574 6.06 8.00 -8.22
N PRO A 575 6.11 8.14 -6.88
CA PRO A 575 7.36 8.43 -6.20
C PRO A 575 8.29 7.24 -6.42
N ASP A 576 9.45 7.47 -7.02
CA ASP A 576 10.43 6.40 -7.23
C ASP A 576 10.89 5.84 -5.87
N THR A 577 10.64 4.55 -5.61
CA THR A 577 11.11 3.89 -4.39
C THR A 577 12.63 3.77 -4.42
N ALA A 578 13.31 4.35 -3.43
CA ALA A 578 14.75 4.19 -3.29
C ALA A 578 15.09 2.80 -2.76
N ALA A 579 16.03 2.12 -3.41
CA ALA A 579 16.46 0.78 -3.04
C ALA A 579 17.30 0.81 -1.75
N PRO A 580 17.32 -0.29 -0.96
CA PRO A 580 18.33 -0.46 0.08
C PRO A 580 19.74 -0.32 -0.50
N THR A 581 20.67 0.27 0.25
CA THR A 581 22.03 0.52 -0.22
C THR A 581 23.08 -0.09 0.71
N ARG A 582 24.22 -0.48 0.13
CA ARG A 582 25.43 -0.85 0.88
C ARG A 582 26.41 0.31 0.79
N VAL A 583 26.99 0.69 1.93
CA VAL A 583 27.98 1.76 2.06
C VAL A 583 29.21 1.22 2.77
N GLU A 584 30.39 1.53 2.25
CA GLU A 584 31.69 1.21 2.84
C GLU A 584 32.50 2.49 3.00
N LEU A 585 32.89 2.81 4.25
CA LEU A 585 33.81 3.90 4.55
C LEU A 585 35.23 3.34 4.72
N MET A 586 36.20 3.93 4.03
CA MET A 586 37.54 3.36 3.90
C MET A 586 38.62 4.43 4.13
N ASP A 587 39.45 4.22 5.14
CA ASP A 587 40.68 4.98 5.38
C ASP A 587 41.82 4.32 4.57
N LEU A 588 42.18 4.94 3.45
CA LEU A 588 43.12 4.39 2.47
C LEU A 588 44.23 5.39 2.13
N PRO A 589 45.39 4.93 1.64
CA PRO A 589 46.35 5.77 0.94
C PRO A 589 45.70 6.52 -0.23
N LEU A 590 46.33 7.63 -0.66
CA LEU A 590 45.90 8.35 -1.87
C LEU A 590 45.95 7.42 -3.09
N LEU A 591 44.83 7.33 -3.81
CA LEU A 591 44.71 6.52 -5.03
C LEU A 591 45.33 7.24 -6.23
N THR A 592 45.21 8.57 -6.26
CA THR A 592 45.78 9.40 -7.32
C THR A 592 46.53 10.60 -6.74
N GLU A 593 47.48 11.15 -7.50
CA GLU A 593 48.23 12.35 -7.07
C GLU A 593 47.36 13.62 -7.03
N ALA A 594 46.27 13.66 -7.82
CA ALA A 594 45.33 14.78 -7.85
C ALA A 594 44.61 14.97 -6.50
N GLU A 595 44.49 13.90 -5.71
CA GLU A 595 43.79 13.90 -4.42
C GLU A 595 44.65 14.44 -3.26
N ALA A 596 45.92 14.80 -3.51
CA ALA A 596 46.85 15.25 -2.46
C ALA A 596 46.35 16.48 -1.69
N GLY A 597 45.60 17.38 -2.34
CA GLY A 597 44.98 18.56 -1.71
C GLY A 597 43.88 18.23 -0.71
N GLU A 598 43.33 17.01 -0.75
CA GLU A 598 42.24 16.55 0.10
C GLU A 598 42.67 15.39 1.00
N ALA A 599 43.97 15.22 1.25
CA ALA A 599 44.52 14.05 1.96
C ALA A 599 43.97 13.84 3.39
N THR A 600 43.27 14.83 3.97
CA THR A 600 42.56 14.69 5.25
C THR A 600 41.24 13.91 5.14
N SER A 601 40.68 13.77 3.94
CA SER A 601 39.45 13.01 3.69
C SER A 601 39.69 11.50 3.65
N PHE A 602 38.62 10.73 3.52
CA PHE A 602 38.57 9.28 3.38
C PHE A 602 37.65 8.91 2.20
N TYR A 603 37.59 7.64 1.81
CA TYR A 603 36.77 7.21 0.68
C TYR A 603 35.44 6.62 1.14
N MET A 604 34.38 6.94 0.41
CA MET A 604 33.07 6.32 0.51
C MET A 604 32.76 5.57 -0.78
N ALA A 605 32.50 4.26 -0.66
CA ALA A 605 31.92 3.45 -1.72
C ALA A 605 30.44 3.18 -1.40
N ALA A 606 29.56 3.27 -2.40
CA ALA A 606 28.14 2.99 -2.22
C ALA A 606 27.53 2.29 -3.44
N CYS A 607 26.60 1.37 -3.23
CA CYS A 607 25.85 0.73 -4.30
C CYS A 607 24.42 0.35 -3.89
N SER A 608 23.55 0.10 -4.86
CA SER A 608 22.19 -0.40 -4.61
C SER A 608 22.20 -1.92 -4.40
N LEU A 609 21.32 -2.38 -3.52
CA LEU A 609 21.06 -3.80 -3.30
C LEU A 609 19.82 -4.23 -4.09
N GLY A 610 19.76 -5.51 -4.48
CA GLY A 610 18.57 -6.10 -5.10
C GLY A 610 18.33 -5.74 -6.57
N GLY A 611 19.31 -5.15 -7.27
CA GLY A 611 19.26 -4.93 -8.72
C GLY A 611 18.49 -3.68 -9.18
N ALA A 612 18.01 -2.86 -8.24
CA ALA A 612 17.36 -1.59 -8.56
C ALA A 612 18.38 -0.51 -9.02
N PRO A 613 17.97 0.50 -9.81
CA PRO A 613 18.85 1.59 -10.24
C PRO A 613 19.46 2.34 -9.05
N PHE A 614 20.76 2.62 -9.11
CA PHE A 614 21.43 3.46 -8.12
C PHE A 614 21.14 4.93 -8.40
N ARG A 615 20.63 5.66 -7.40
CA ARG A 615 20.25 7.09 -7.50
C ARG A 615 21.07 8.00 -6.60
N GLY A 616 22.16 7.44 -6.06
CA GLY A 616 23.04 8.11 -5.14
C GLY A 616 22.75 7.84 -3.67
N VAL A 617 23.76 8.07 -2.83
CA VAL A 617 23.69 7.94 -1.37
C VAL A 617 24.34 9.14 -0.72
N SER A 618 23.61 9.79 0.19
CA SER A 618 24.13 10.89 1.00
C SER A 618 24.71 10.36 2.31
N LEU A 619 25.86 10.88 2.71
CA LEU A 619 26.51 10.64 4.00
C LEU A 619 26.29 11.84 4.91
N PHE A 620 25.83 11.56 6.13
CA PHE A 620 25.43 12.54 7.12
C PHE A 620 26.32 12.45 8.36
N ARG A 621 26.83 13.59 8.80
CA ARG A 621 27.57 13.74 10.05
C ARG A 621 26.66 14.33 11.12
N PRO A 622 26.65 13.80 12.36
CA PRO A 622 25.92 14.44 13.46
C PRO A 622 26.53 15.81 13.80
N THR A 623 25.68 16.77 14.17
CA THR A 623 26.10 18.05 14.74
C THR A 623 26.73 17.85 16.11
N ALA A 624 27.47 18.86 16.61
CA ALA A 624 28.22 18.76 17.86
C ALA A 624 27.33 18.52 19.11
N ASP A 625 26.07 18.96 19.06
CA ASP A 625 25.05 18.73 20.10
C ASP A 625 24.33 17.37 19.94
N GLY A 626 24.56 16.65 18.84
CA GLY A 626 23.93 15.37 18.52
C GLY A 626 22.44 15.46 18.21
N LEU A 627 21.90 16.67 17.99
CA LEU A 627 20.46 16.88 17.76
C LEU A 627 20.09 16.88 16.27
N ASP A 628 21.04 17.11 15.37
CA ASP A 628 20.81 17.19 13.93
C ASP A 628 21.97 16.57 13.13
N TYR A 629 21.86 16.59 11.81
CA TYR A 629 22.84 16.05 10.88
C TYR A 629 23.13 17.02 9.73
N THR A 630 24.39 17.05 9.29
CA THR A 630 24.83 17.78 8.09
C THR A 630 25.32 16.82 7.01
N VAL A 631 25.02 17.13 5.74
CA VAL A 631 25.53 16.34 4.61
C VAL A 631 27.04 16.57 4.49
N SER A 632 27.80 15.50 4.49
CA SER A 632 29.26 15.52 4.33
C SER A 632 29.75 15.05 2.97
N GLY A 633 28.95 14.27 2.24
CA GLY A 633 29.29 13.83 0.87
C GLY A 633 28.12 13.11 0.23
N VAL A 634 28.13 13.03 -1.10
CA VAL A 634 27.09 12.32 -1.87
C VAL A 634 27.77 11.44 -2.92
N ALA A 635 27.63 10.12 -2.81
CA ALA A 635 28.08 9.22 -3.86
C ALA A 635 26.98 9.12 -4.91
N ASP A 636 27.15 9.81 -6.05
CA ASP A 636 26.16 9.82 -7.14
C ASP A 636 26.30 8.65 -8.13
N VAL A 637 27.46 7.99 -8.12
CA VAL A 637 27.77 6.85 -9.01
C VAL A 637 28.02 5.59 -8.17
N ALA A 638 27.42 4.47 -8.59
CA ALA A 638 27.55 3.21 -7.87
C ALA A 638 28.97 2.64 -7.97
N SER A 639 29.56 2.32 -6.82
CA SER A 639 30.82 1.59 -6.70
C SER A 639 30.61 0.08 -6.93
N VAL A 640 31.68 -0.62 -7.29
CA VAL A 640 31.67 -2.09 -7.40
C VAL A 640 32.12 -2.68 -6.06
N ILE A 641 31.16 -3.25 -5.31
CA ILE A 641 31.35 -3.74 -3.95
C ILE A 641 30.98 -5.22 -3.88
N GLY A 642 31.70 -5.99 -3.06
CA GLY A 642 31.42 -7.39 -2.80
C GLY A 642 32.18 -7.92 -1.59
N ASP A 643 32.25 -9.24 -1.49
CA ASP A 643 32.98 -9.95 -0.43
C ASP A 643 33.75 -11.13 -1.00
N ALA A 644 34.93 -11.40 -0.46
CA ALA A 644 35.73 -12.56 -0.79
C ALA A 644 35.06 -13.83 -0.28
N VAL A 645 34.84 -14.80 -1.16
CA VAL A 645 34.22 -16.10 -0.84
C VAL A 645 35.25 -17.23 -0.70
N THR A 646 36.52 -16.94 -1.01
CA THR A 646 37.67 -17.77 -0.66
C THR A 646 38.70 -16.93 0.11
N ALA A 647 39.56 -17.58 0.90
CA ALA A 647 40.66 -16.90 1.54
C ALA A 647 41.77 -16.57 0.53
N LEU A 648 42.40 -15.40 0.64
CA LEU A 648 43.59 -15.02 -0.12
C LEU A 648 44.82 -15.18 0.79
N ALA A 649 45.71 -16.10 0.44
CA ALA A 649 46.94 -16.32 1.21
C ALA A 649 47.97 -15.17 1.05
N PRO A 650 48.98 -15.08 1.94
CA PRO A 650 50.10 -14.16 1.76
C PRO A 650 50.80 -14.40 0.42
N GLY A 651 51.29 -13.33 -0.22
CA GLY A 651 51.92 -13.38 -1.54
C GLY A 651 53.17 -12.52 -1.64
N PRO A 652 53.86 -12.53 -2.80
CA PRO A 652 55.03 -11.67 -3.02
C PRO A 652 54.63 -10.20 -3.22
N ALA A 653 55.41 -9.27 -2.66
CA ALA A 653 55.15 -7.81 -2.74
C ALA A 653 55.72 -7.12 -3.99
N HIS A 654 56.74 -7.69 -4.62
CA HIS A 654 57.56 -7.01 -5.64
C HIS A 654 57.54 -7.67 -7.02
N VAL A 655 56.79 -8.77 -7.17
CA VAL A 655 56.61 -9.48 -8.43
C VAL A 655 55.16 -9.92 -8.55
N TRP A 656 54.76 -10.36 -9.75
CA TRP A 656 53.44 -10.93 -9.98
C TRP A 656 53.20 -12.17 -9.10
N ASP A 657 52.10 -12.14 -8.36
CA ASP A 657 51.55 -13.29 -7.66
C ASP A 657 50.73 -14.12 -8.65
N ASN A 658 51.36 -15.15 -9.21
CA ASN A 658 50.72 -16.12 -10.11
C ASN A 658 50.24 -17.38 -9.38
N GLY A 659 50.54 -17.51 -8.08
CA GLY A 659 50.22 -18.71 -7.29
C GLY A 659 48.89 -18.61 -6.56
N ASN A 660 48.54 -17.42 -6.09
CA ASN A 660 47.30 -17.20 -5.35
C ASN A 660 46.14 -16.74 -6.26
N THR A 661 44.93 -17.14 -5.88
CA THR A 661 43.68 -16.67 -6.48
C THR A 661 42.67 -16.36 -5.39
N VAL A 662 41.72 -15.47 -5.67
CA VAL A 662 40.63 -15.14 -4.75
C VAL A 662 39.32 -15.06 -5.52
N GLU A 663 38.27 -15.67 -4.97
CA GLU A 663 36.93 -15.55 -5.52
C GLU A 663 36.18 -14.46 -4.77
N VAL A 664 35.43 -13.64 -5.49
CA VAL A 664 34.63 -12.54 -4.94
C VAL A 664 33.18 -12.65 -5.41
N GLN A 665 32.24 -12.43 -4.50
CA GLN A 665 30.82 -12.29 -4.80
C GLN A 665 30.47 -10.81 -4.76
N LEU A 666 30.11 -10.24 -5.90
CA LEU A 666 29.69 -8.84 -6.01
C LEU A 666 28.25 -8.68 -5.53
N ALA A 667 28.02 -7.62 -4.76
CA ALA A 667 26.69 -7.09 -4.48
C ALA A 667 26.17 -6.23 -5.64
N PHE A 668 27.08 -5.53 -6.34
CA PHE A 668 26.77 -4.67 -7.48
C PHE A 668 27.96 -4.58 -8.45
N GLY A 669 27.66 -4.45 -9.74
CA GLY A 669 28.65 -4.19 -10.79
C GLY A 669 29.24 -5.45 -11.43
N SER A 670 30.28 -5.25 -12.23
CA SER A 670 30.99 -6.29 -12.98
C SER A 670 32.49 -6.00 -12.98
N LEU A 671 33.30 -7.03 -13.15
CA LEU A 671 34.75 -6.93 -13.29
C LEU A 671 35.19 -7.39 -14.68
N GLU A 672 36.33 -6.87 -15.15
CA GLU A 672 36.92 -7.23 -16.43
C GLU A 672 38.40 -7.59 -16.32
N SER A 673 38.85 -8.45 -17.23
CA SER A 673 40.27 -8.78 -17.37
C SER A 673 40.95 -7.72 -18.25
N LEU A 674 42.14 -7.26 -17.86
CA LEU A 674 42.89 -6.24 -18.59
C LEU A 674 44.31 -6.72 -18.89
N PRO A 675 44.91 -6.27 -20.01
CA PRO A 675 46.29 -6.63 -20.35
C PRO A 675 47.28 -6.03 -19.33
N ASP A 676 48.41 -6.71 -19.12
CA ASP A 676 49.44 -6.33 -18.15
C ASP A 676 49.84 -4.85 -18.22
N ALA A 677 49.94 -4.27 -19.43
CA ALA A 677 50.26 -2.85 -19.61
C ALA A 677 49.27 -1.91 -18.88
N ARG A 678 47.97 -2.18 -18.96
CA ARG A 678 46.93 -1.38 -18.28
C ARG A 678 46.98 -1.57 -16.77
N ILE A 679 47.32 -2.78 -16.31
CA ILE A 679 47.50 -3.05 -14.89
C ILE A 679 48.71 -2.29 -14.34
N LEU A 680 49.84 -2.30 -15.06
CA LEU A 680 51.04 -1.57 -14.68
C LEU A 680 50.83 -0.04 -14.68
N ASP A 681 49.89 0.46 -15.49
CA ASP A 681 49.43 1.86 -15.47
C ASP A 681 48.43 2.17 -14.34
N GLY A 682 48.12 1.20 -13.45
CA GLY A 682 47.28 1.42 -12.27
C GLY A 682 45.84 0.91 -12.36
N ALA A 683 45.43 0.29 -13.47
CA ALA A 683 44.07 -0.25 -13.61
C ALA A 683 43.81 -1.47 -12.70
N ASN A 684 42.53 -1.82 -12.53
CA ASN A 684 42.05 -2.94 -11.68
C ASN A 684 42.59 -2.92 -10.24
N GLY A 685 42.82 -1.74 -9.68
CA GLY A 685 43.04 -1.60 -8.23
C GLY A 685 41.81 -2.05 -7.46
N ALA A 686 42.00 -2.87 -6.43
CA ALA A 686 40.94 -3.32 -5.55
C ALA A 686 41.42 -3.40 -4.10
N LEU A 687 40.55 -3.06 -3.17
CA LEU A 687 40.75 -3.29 -1.75
C LEU A 687 40.23 -4.68 -1.39
N ILE A 688 41.08 -5.51 -0.79
CA ILE A 688 40.67 -6.72 -0.07
C ILE A 688 41.02 -6.56 1.39
N ASN A 689 39.99 -6.52 2.24
CA ASN A 689 40.12 -6.22 3.66
C ASN A 689 40.79 -4.86 3.91
N GLY A 690 42.13 -4.83 4.01
CA GLY A 690 42.95 -3.62 4.14
C GLY A 690 44.17 -3.60 3.23
N GLU A 691 44.32 -4.56 2.32
CA GLU A 691 45.39 -4.59 1.33
C GLU A 691 44.87 -4.08 -0.02
N ILE A 692 45.63 -3.19 -0.66
CA ILE A 692 45.35 -2.80 -2.03
C ILE A 692 46.08 -3.75 -2.96
N ILE A 693 45.33 -4.44 -3.81
CA ILE A 693 45.84 -5.33 -4.84
C ILE A 693 45.48 -4.80 -6.23
N GLN A 694 46.13 -5.33 -7.26
CA GLN A 694 45.63 -5.27 -8.62
C GLN A 694 45.49 -6.68 -9.19
N PHE A 695 44.56 -6.88 -10.12
CA PHE A 695 44.35 -8.18 -10.77
C PHE A 695 44.32 -8.03 -12.29
N ALA A 696 45.04 -8.89 -13.01
CA ALA A 696 44.98 -8.92 -14.47
C ALA A 696 43.77 -9.71 -14.98
N ASN A 697 43.46 -10.83 -14.31
CA ASN A 697 42.40 -11.75 -14.73
C ASN A 697 41.20 -11.67 -13.79
N ALA A 698 40.00 -11.49 -14.35
CA ALA A 698 38.72 -11.61 -13.68
C ALA A 698 37.79 -12.54 -14.49
N VAL A 699 37.67 -13.79 -14.04
CA VAL A 699 36.87 -14.81 -14.72
C VAL A 699 35.50 -14.94 -14.03
N LEU A 700 34.42 -14.69 -14.75
CA LEU A 700 33.05 -14.89 -14.25
C LEU A 700 32.76 -16.40 -14.10
N ILE A 701 32.44 -16.84 -12.88
CA ILE A 701 32.22 -18.27 -12.53
C ILE A 701 30.81 -18.54 -12.01
N GLY A 702 29.96 -17.52 -11.96
CA GLY A 702 28.54 -17.59 -11.57
C GLY A 702 27.94 -16.19 -11.54
N PRO A 703 26.62 -16.04 -11.33
CA PRO A 703 25.97 -14.71 -11.25
C PRO A 703 26.65 -13.80 -10.22
N GLY A 704 27.28 -12.71 -10.69
CA GLY A 704 28.03 -11.77 -9.85
C GLY A 704 29.27 -12.34 -9.17
N ARG A 705 29.71 -13.56 -9.50
CA ARG A 705 30.85 -14.24 -8.86
C ARG A 705 32.04 -14.32 -9.80
N TYR A 706 33.18 -13.79 -9.36
CA TYR A 706 34.41 -13.73 -10.15
C TYR A 706 35.58 -14.41 -9.45
N ARG A 707 36.43 -15.10 -10.20
CA ARG A 707 37.76 -15.55 -9.75
C ARG A 707 38.83 -14.59 -10.25
N LEU A 708 39.59 -14.01 -9.32
CA LEU A 708 40.68 -13.08 -9.58
C LEU A 708 42.02 -13.82 -9.49
N SER A 709 42.91 -13.56 -10.44
CA SER A 709 44.26 -14.17 -10.49
C SER A 709 45.26 -13.25 -11.17
N ARG A 710 46.54 -13.62 -11.11
CA ARG A 710 47.69 -12.83 -11.60
C ARG A 710 47.67 -11.46 -10.94
N LEU A 711 48.03 -11.45 -9.66
CA LEU A 711 47.83 -10.31 -8.78
C LEU A 711 49.13 -9.50 -8.60
N LEU A 712 49.01 -8.20 -8.41
CA LEU A 712 50.05 -7.37 -7.77
C LEU A 712 49.59 -7.05 -6.36
N ARG A 713 50.46 -7.27 -5.38
CA ARG A 713 50.14 -7.20 -3.95
C ARG A 713 50.67 -5.91 -3.32
N GLY A 714 50.10 -5.52 -2.18
CA GLY A 714 50.61 -4.42 -1.34
C GLY A 714 50.80 -3.08 -2.07
N ARG A 715 49.87 -2.68 -2.94
CA ARG A 715 49.99 -1.44 -3.72
C ARG A 715 49.76 -0.21 -2.86
N LEU A 716 50.32 0.92 -3.32
CA LEU A 716 50.23 2.23 -2.66
C LEU A 716 50.67 2.22 -1.18
N GLY A 717 51.73 1.48 -0.84
CA GLY A 717 52.30 1.45 0.52
C GLY A 717 51.66 0.44 1.47
N THR A 718 50.79 -0.44 0.97
CA THR A 718 50.10 -1.46 1.77
C THR A 718 50.85 -2.78 1.86
N GLU A 719 52.17 -2.82 1.61
CA GLU A 719 52.95 -4.08 1.66
C GLU A 719 52.90 -4.77 3.03
N HIS A 720 52.82 -3.98 4.10
CA HIS A 720 52.65 -4.48 5.47
C HIS A 720 51.28 -5.15 5.74
N ARG A 721 50.33 -5.02 4.81
CA ARG A 721 48.99 -5.65 4.85
C ARG A 721 48.91 -6.95 4.06
N ILE A 722 50.01 -7.37 3.41
CA ILE A 722 50.10 -8.66 2.75
C ILE A 722 50.07 -9.76 3.81
N ALA A 723 48.88 -10.32 4.01
CA ALA A 723 48.59 -11.34 5.01
C ALA A 723 47.58 -12.35 4.44
N THR A 724 47.13 -13.28 5.29
CA THR A 724 45.98 -14.12 4.96
C THR A 724 44.71 -13.28 5.12
N HIS A 725 43.97 -13.09 4.03
CA HIS A 725 42.64 -12.47 4.07
C HIS A 725 41.60 -13.60 4.11
N PRO A 726 40.81 -13.73 5.20
CA PRO A 726 39.85 -14.82 5.36
C PRO A 726 38.63 -14.67 4.43
N ILE A 727 37.85 -15.75 4.31
CA ILE A 727 36.51 -15.71 3.70
C ILE A 727 35.67 -14.65 4.42
N GLY A 728 34.87 -13.90 3.67
CA GLY A 728 34.07 -12.77 4.15
C GLY A 728 34.84 -11.45 4.20
N SER A 729 36.11 -11.41 3.77
CA SER A 729 36.84 -10.15 3.64
C SER A 729 36.14 -9.22 2.63
N ARG A 730 35.97 -7.95 2.98
CA ARG A 730 35.39 -6.96 2.06
C ARG A 730 36.18 -6.90 0.75
N PHE A 731 35.48 -6.67 -0.36
CA PHE A 731 36.05 -6.37 -1.67
C PHE A 731 35.45 -5.08 -2.22
N VAL A 732 36.30 -4.13 -2.62
CA VAL A 732 35.88 -2.89 -3.30
C VAL A 732 36.80 -2.63 -4.47
N LEU A 733 36.25 -2.45 -5.67
CA LEU A 733 37.03 -1.97 -6.81
C LEU A 733 37.36 -0.49 -6.62
N LEU A 734 38.64 -0.14 -6.73
CA LEU A 734 39.16 1.20 -6.55
C LEU A 734 39.14 1.95 -7.88
N ASP A 735 37.95 2.45 -8.23
CA ASP A 735 37.73 3.38 -9.34
C ASP A 735 37.48 4.78 -8.75
N PRO A 736 38.44 5.72 -8.83
CA PRO A 736 38.29 7.06 -8.25
C PRO A 736 37.02 7.80 -8.69
N GLY A 737 36.50 7.54 -9.91
CA GLY A 737 35.25 8.15 -10.39
C GLY A 737 33.98 7.60 -9.73
N ARG A 738 34.10 6.58 -8.89
CA ARG A 738 33.01 5.91 -8.16
C ARG A 738 33.23 5.91 -6.65
N LEU A 739 34.24 6.60 -6.17
CA LEU A 739 34.57 6.69 -4.75
C LEU A 739 34.45 8.14 -4.32
N GLU A 740 33.38 8.44 -3.59
CA GLU A 740 33.14 9.79 -3.08
C GLU A 740 34.14 10.11 -1.96
N ARG A 741 34.61 11.35 -1.90
CA ARG A 741 35.48 11.86 -0.82
C ARG A 741 34.70 12.86 0.03
N PRO A 742 34.18 12.46 1.21
CA PRO A 742 33.40 13.36 2.04
C PRO A 742 34.23 14.55 2.55
N THR A 743 33.58 15.69 2.76
CA THR A 743 34.17 16.84 3.45
C THR A 743 34.54 16.43 4.88
N PHE A 744 35.84 16.50 5.21
CA PHE A 744 36.34 16.06 6.51
C PHE A 744 37.48 16.95 7.01
N SER A 745 37.39 17.34 8.28
CA SER A 745 38.37 18.22 8.92
C SER A 745 39.53 17.42 9.53
N ALA A 746 40.75 17.95 9.39
CA ALA A 746 41.96 17.38 10.00
C ALA A 746 41.84 17.21 11.53
N SER A 747 41.09 18.09 12.22
CA SER A 747 40.89 17.99 13.66
C SER A 747 40.01 16.82 14.09
N SER A 748 39.31 16.18 13.15
CA SER A 748 38.47 15.00 13.40
C SER A 748 39.20 13.67 13.16
N ILE A 749 40.45 13.70 12.70
CA ILE A 749 41.25 12.50 12.49
C ILE A 749 41.40 11.75 13.83
N GLY A 750 41.21 10.43 13.79
CA GLY A 750 41.23 9.53 14.95
C GLY A 750 39.95 9.49 15.77
N LEU A 751 38.97 10.38 15.51
CA LEU A 751 37.68 10.36 16.22
C LEU A 751 36.72 9.36 15.58
N ALA A 752 36.16 8.46 16.40
CA ALA A 752 35.07 7.59 15.98
C ALA A 752 33.76 8.38 15.92
N ILE A 753 33.16 8.43 14.72
CA ILE A 753 31.92 9.16 14.45
C ILE A 753 30.85 8.16 14.00
N ALA A 754 29.63 8.29 14.56
CA ALA A 754 28.46 7.55 14.13
C ALA A 754 27.80 8.24 12.93
N TRP A 755 28.29 7.93 11.73
CA TRP A 755 27.76 8.46 10.47
C TRP A 755 26.41 7.84 10.16
N ARG A 756 25.49 8.63 9.59
CA ARG A 756 24.29 8.10 8.94
C ARG A 756 24.43 8.16 7.43
N PHE A 757 23.78 7.25 6.74
CA PHE A 757 23.70 7.27 5.28
C PHE A 757 22.27 6.98 4.85
N ALA A 758 21.84 7.53 3.72
CA ALA A 758 20.53 7.25 3.16
C ALA A 758 20.55 7.34 1.62
N PRO A 759 19.76 6.52 0.90
CA PRO A 759 19.55 6.69 -0.53
C PRO A 759 18.93 8.06 -0.84
N ALA A 760 19.45 8.79 -1.82
CA ALA A 760 18.85 10.07 -2.22
C ALA A 760 17.43 9.82 -2.83
N PRO A 761 16.41 10.67 -2.52
CA PRO A 761 16.46 11.91 -1.75
C PRO A 761 16.10 11.74 -0.26
N GLN A 762 16.17 10.53 0.31
CA GLN A 762 15.81 10.31 1.72
C GLN A 762 16.79 11.01 2.67
N GLY A 763 16.25 11.51 3.77
CA GLY A 763 17.02 12.12 4.86
C GLY A 763 17.64 11.09 5.81
N PRO A 764 18.42 11.55 6.81
CA PRO A 764 19.12 10.69 7.77
C PRO A 764 18.17 9.86 8.65
N THR A 765 16.88 10.17 8.69
CA THR A 765 15.86 9.45 9.47
C THR A 765 14.90 8.61 8.62
N GLY A 766 15.15 8.48 7.31
CA GLY A 766 14.30 7.68 6.42
C GLY A 766 14.36 6.17 6.70
N ASP A 767 13.35 5.43 6.23
CA ASP A 767 13.21 3.98 6.46
C ASP A 767 14.39 3.16 5.89
N GLN A 768 15.07 3.67 4.87
CA GLN A 768 16.26 3.05 4.27
C GLN A 768 17.57 3.69 4.76
N SER A 769 17.51 4.50 5.82
CA SER A 769 18.71 5.06 6.44
C SER A 769 19.44 4.02 7.28
N GLY A 770 20.77 4.04 7.23
CA GLY A 770 21.64 3.22 8.07
C GLY A 770 22.62 4.05 8.88
N GLN A 771 23.31 3.40 9.81
CA GLN A 771 24.37 4.01 10.63
C GLN A 771 25.64 3.18 10.56
N ILE A 772 26.79 3.85 10.40
CA ILE A 772 28.14 3.25 10.42
C ILE A 772 29.02 4.04 11.38
N SER A 773 29.63 3.38 12.35
CA SER A 773 30.69 3.98 13.18
C SER A 773 32.03 3.88 12.46
N PHE A 774 32.66 5.01 12.17
CA PHE A 774 33.93 5.06 11.44
C PHE A 774 34.86 6.14 12.00
N ALA A 775 36.15 5.81 12.10
CA ALA A 775 37.22 6.72 12.47
C ALA A 775 38.23 6.79 11.32
N ASN A 776 38.43 7.99 10.77
CA ASN A 776 39.48 8.21 9.78
C ASN A 776 40.83 8.34 10.51
N GLY A 777 41.74 7.39 10.35
CA GLY A 777 43.08 7.40 10.95
C GLY A 777 44.10 8.24 10.16
N GLY A 778 43.72 8.79 9.01
CA GLY A 778 44.57 9.63 8.18
C GLY A 778 45.63 8.82 7.44
N GLU A 779 45.30 7.63 6.94
CA GLU A 779 46.23 6.77 6.19
C GLU A 779 46.78 7.47 4.94
N ALA A 780 45.96 8.29 4.27
CA ALA A 780 46.38 9.15 3.17
C ALA A 780 47.50 10.14 3.54
N LEU A 781 47.60 10.54 4.81
CA LEU A 781 48.64 11.44 5.35
C LEU A 781 49.89 10.70 5.85
N LYS A 782 49.83 9.36 6.02
CA LYS A 782 50.88 8.58 6.67
C LYS A 782 52.06 8.30 5.73
N PRO A 783 53.29 8.72 6.06
CA PRO A 783 54.47 8.37 5.26
C PRO A 783 54.59 6.86 5.06
N TRP A 784 54.94 6.45 3.84
CA TRP A 784 55.18 5.04 3.53
C TRP A 784 56.42 4.51 4.23
N SER A 785 56.46 3.20 4.48
CA SER A 785 57.59 2.56 5.14
C SER A 785 58.86 2.68 4.30
N PRO A 786 60.00 3.16 4.85
CA PRO A 786 61.27 3.19 4.14
C PRO A 786 61.65 1.84 3.52
N ALA A 787 62.42 1.85 2.43
CA ALA A 787 62.86 0.64 1.74
C ALA A 787 64.35 0.36 2.01
N HIS A 788 64.79 -0.86 1.71
CA HIS A 788 66.19 -1.27 1.70
C HIS A 788 66.97 -0.91 2.99
N VAL A 789 66.38 -1.16 4.16
CA VAL A 789 67.08 -0.99 5.44
C VAL A 789 68.28 -1.93 5.48
N ARG A 790 69.47 -1.38 5.72
CA ARG A 790 70.76 -2.08 5.74
C ARG A 790 71.55 -1.70 6.98
N GLY A 791 72.38 -2.64 7.44
CA GLY A 791 73.30 -2.46 8.56
C GLY A 791 74.73 -2.78 8.14
N ALA A 792 75.69 -1.98 8.60
CA ALA A 792 77.11 -2.25 8.45
C ALA A 792 77.84 -1.90 9.74
N ARG A 793 78.72 -2.80 10.21
CA ARG A 793 79.51 -2.57 11.43
C ARG A 793 80.91 -2.05 11.08
N ASN A 794 81.39 -1.06 11.83
CA ASN A 794 82.76 -0.57 11.71
C ASN A 794 83.72 -1.38 12.61
N GLY A 795 85.03 -1.09 12.55
CA GLY A 795 86.05 -1.74 13.39
C GLY A 795 85.94 -1.47 14.89
N ALA A 796 85.09 -0.52 15.32
CA ALA A 796 84.77 -0.22 16.71
C ALA A 796 83.48 -0.91 17.21
N GLY A 797 82.76 -1.63 16.34
CA GLY A 797 81.52 -2.34 16.66
C GLY A 797 80.24 -1.50 16.57
N ASP A 798 80.33 -0.24 16.14
CA ASP A 798 79.15 0.60 15.89
C ASP A 798 78.39 0.09 14.66
N LEU A 799 77.06 0.06 14.76
CA LEU A 799 76.17 -0.34 13.68
C LEU A 799 75.66 0.91 12.94
N SER A 800 76.18 1.14 11.74
CA SER A 800 75.63 2.12 10.80
C SER A 800 74.40 1.55 10.12
N ILE A 801 73.27 2.22 10.26
CA ILE A 801 71.98 1.85 9.71
C ILE A 801 71.64 2.84 8.59
N SER A 802 71.28 2.35 7.41
CA SER A 802 70.86 3.18 6.28
C SER A 802 69.61 2.61 5.61
N TRP A 803 68.86 3.47 4.91
CA TRP A 803 67.63 3.09 4.19
C TRP A 803 67.42 4.00 2.98
N VAL A 804 66.39 3.70 2.18
CA VAL A 804 65.95 4.49 1.04
C VAL A 804 64.56 5.07 1.35
N ARG A 805 64.41 6.39 1.22
CA ARG A 805 63.15 7.10 1.42
C ARG A 805 62.11 6.69 0.36
N ARG A 806 60.85 6.67 0.75
CA ARG A 806 59.70 6.51 -0.16
C ARG A 806 58.80 7.74 -0.07
N THR A 807 58.09 8.05 -1.14
CA THR A 807 57.14 9.16 -1.20
C THR A 807 55.75 8.66 -1.59
N ARG A 808 54.69 9.28 -1.05
CA ARG A 808 53.28 8.86 -1.25
C ARG A 808 52.76 9.13 -2.66
N TYR A 809 53.25 10.19 -3.31
CA TYR A 809 52.84 10.64 -4.64
C TYR A 809 53.99 11.42 -5.30
N GLY A 810 53.96 11.53 -6.63
CA GLY A 810 55.03 12.20 -7.39
C GLY A 810 56.37 11.44 -7.43
N GLY A 811 56.37 10.15 -7.06
CA GLY A 811 57.59 9.31 -6.95
C GLY A 811 58.07 8.65 -8.25
N TRP A 812 57.63 9.13 -9.42
CA TRP A 812 58.07 8.58 -10.71
C TRP A 812 59.52 8.94 -10.98
N TRP A 813 60.37 7.94 -11.26
CA TRP A 813 61.76 8.17 -11.64
C TRP A 813 61.80 8.69 -13.09
N ARG A 814 62.02 10.00 -13.27
CA ARG A 814 61.96 10.64 -14.60
C ARG A 814 63.33 11.02 -15.18
N ASP A 815 64.35 11.33 -14.36
CA ASP A 815 65.63 11.86 -14.88
C ASP A 815 66.83 11.80 -13.89
N LEU A 816 66.92 10.77 -13.04
CA LEU A 816 67.96 10.63 -11.99
C LEU A 816 67.84 11.63 -10.81
N THR A 817 66.81 12.47 -10.81
CA THR A 817 66.42 13.26 -9.63
C THR A 817 65.74 12.37 -8.59
N ASP A 818 66.10 12.52 -7.32
CA ASP A 818 65.45 11.81 -6.21
C ASP A 818 63.98 12.26 -6.06
N VAL A 819 63.15 11.40 -5.48
CA VAL A 819 61.71 11.62 -5.33
C VAL A 819 61.41 12.80 -4.39
N PRO A 820 60.31 13.56 -4.54
CA PRO A 820 60.02 14.70 -3.67
C PRO A 820 59.81 14.29 -2.21
N VAL A 821 60.20 15.16 -1.27
CA VAL A 821 59.84 15.06 0.16
C VAL A 821 58.45 15.70 0.32
N ASN A 822 57.42 14.88 0.51
CA ASN A 822 56.04 15.36 0.65
C ASN A 822 55.69 15.77 2.10
N GLU A 823 56.69 15.86 2.97
CA GLU A 823 56.59 16.34 4.35
C GLU A 823 57.35 17.67 4.50
N GLU A 824 56.98 18.49 5.48
CA GLU A 824 57.62 19.81 5.70
C GLU A 824 59.13 19.71 5.94
N THR A 825 59.57 18.66 6.64
CA THR A 825 60.99 18.35 6.83
C THR A 825 61.23 16.84 6.78
N GLU A 826 62.38 16.43 6.24
CA GLU A 826 62.79 15.02 6.26
C GLU A 826 63.30 14.62 7.65
N ARG A 827 62.54 13.78 8.35
CA ARG A 827 62.87 13.28 9.70
C ARG A 827 62.46 11.81 9.85
N TYR A 828 63.22 11.08 10.66
CA TYR A 828 63.00 9.67 10.96
C TYR A 828 63.24 9.35 12.42
N GLU A 829 62.66 8.24 12.85
CA GLU A 829 63.01 7.53 14.08
C GLU A 829 63.36 6.09 13.77
N VAL A 830 64.40 5.59 14.45
CA VAL A 830 64.80 4.18 14.40
C VAL A 830 64.61 3.57 15.78
N ASP A 831 63.58 2.75 15.94
CA ASP A 831 63.38 1.95 17.15
C ASP A 831 64.29 0.72 17.10
N VAL A 832 65.14 0.56 18.10
CA VAL A 832 65.90 -0.66 18.37
C VAL A 832 65.05 -1.57 19.23
N MET A 833 64.87 -2.81 18.76
CA MET A 833 63.93 -3.77 19.36
C MET A 833 64.67 -4.86 20.16
N ASN A 834 64.11 -5.22 21.32
CA ASN A 834 64.38 -6.47 22.03
C ASN A 834 63.08 -7.28 22.09
N GLY A 835 62.93 -8.26 21.19
CA GLY A 835 61.64 -8.91 20.97
C GLY A 835 60.57 -7.90 20.54
N ALA A 836 59.51 -7.76 21.33
CA ALA A 836 58.44 -6.79 21.09
C ALA A 836 58.70 -5.39 21.69
N THR A 837 59.71 -5.25 22.55
CA THR A 837 59.97 -4.04 23.33
C THR A 837 60.95 -3.11 22.62
N VAL A 838 60.66 -1.81 22.58
CA VAL A 838 61.61 -0.79 22.12
C VAL A 838 62.59 -0.51 23.26
N VAL A 839 63.88 -0.77 23.04
CA VAL A 839 64.94 -0.49 24.03
C VAL A 839 65.60 0.87 23.80
N ARG A 840 65.52 1.41 22.58
CA ARG A 840 66.03 2.74 22.22
C ARG A 840 65.32 3.27 20.98
N THR A 841 65.14 4.59 20.90
CA THR A 841 64.73 5.27 19.68
C THR A 841 65.80 6.29 19.28
N LEU A 842 66.33 6.16 18.07
CA LEU A 842 67.35 7.06 17.51
C LEU A 842 66.69 8.05 16.54
N PRO A 843 66.77 9.37 16.78
CA PRO A 843 66.32 10.35 15.80
C PRO A 843 67.31 10.47 14.64
N ALA A 844 66.81 10.66 13.42
CA ALA A 844 67.65 10.94 12.24
C ALA A 844 67.02 12.03 11.37
N SER A 845 67.85 12.94 10.85
CA SER A 845 67.46 14.01 9.91
C SER A 845 67.91 13.72 8.47
N ALA A 846 68.37 12.51 8.22
CA ALA A 846 68.84 11.98 6.94
C ALA A 846 68.55 10.47 6.93
N PRO A 847 68.59 9.78 5.78
CA PRO A 847 68.29 8.35 5.69
C PRO A 847 69.41 7.43 6.23
N ALA A 848 70.00 7.81 7.36
CA ALA A 848 71.03 7.07 8.08
C ALA A 848 71.01 7.38 9.58
N ALA A 849 71.33 6.38 10.40
CA ALA A 849 71.52 6.50 11.85
C ALA A 849 72.70 5.63 12.31
N ILE A 850 73.31 5.98 13.44
CA ILE A 850 74.41 5.20 14.04
C ILE A 850 73.96 4.69 15.41
N TYR A 851 74.04 3.38 15.60
CA TYR A 851 73.82 2.72 16.89
C TYR A 851 75.15 2.23 17.46
N THR A 852 75.71 3.00 18.40
CA THR A 852 77.09 2.80 18.84
C THR A 852 77.26 1.53 19.68
N ALA A 853 78.48 1.00 19.74
CA ALA A 853 78.79 -0.16 20.57
C ALA A 853 78.47 0.09 22.06
N ALA A 854 78.69 1.31 22.55
CA ALA A 854 78.36 1.70 23.92
C ALA A 854 76.83 1.70 24.18
N GLN A 855 76.04 2.13 23.20
CA GLN A 855 74.58 2.08 23.28
C GLN A 855 74.07 0.63 23.27
N GLN A 856 74.67 -0.25 22.45
CA GLN A 856 74.39 -1.69 22.47
C GLN A 856 74.63 -2.32 23.84
N VAL A 857 75.78 -2.03 24.46
CA VAL A 857 76.08 -2.52 25.82
C VAL A 857 75.11 -1.96 26.86
N THR A 858 74.68 -0.71 26.71
CA THR A 858 73.68 -0.11 27.62
C THR A 858 72.33 -0.81 27.52
N ASP A 859 71.89 -1.11 26.29
CA ASP A 859 70.53 -1.61 26.05
C ASP A 859 70.43 -3.14 26.22
N PHE A 860 71.51 -3.87 25.96
CA PHE A 860 71.52 -5.34 25.95
C PHE A 860 72.54 -5.98 26.90
N GLY A 861 73.36 -5.21 27.60
CA GLY A 861 74.46 -5.71 28.46
C GLY A 861 75.72 -6.15 27.70
N SER A 862 75.64 -6.31 26.38
CA SER A 862 76.77 -6.60 25.49
C SER A 862 76.51 -6.10 24.07
N ALA A 863 77.56 -5.96 23.25
CA ALA A 863 77.39 -5.78 21.81
C ALA A 863 76.61 -6.97 21.23
N GLN A 864 75.65 -6.69 20.35
CA GLN A 864 74.79 -7.72 19.75
C GLN A 864 75.31 -8.14 18.39
N ALA A 865 75.19 -9.43 18.04
CA ALA A 865 75.54 -9.92 16.70
C ALA A 865 74.51 -9.50 15.65
N SER A 866 73.23 -9.42 16.04
CA SER A 866 72.12 -9.00 15.19
C SER A 866 71.18 -8.07 15.96
N VAL A 867 70.60 -7.07 15.29
CA VAL A 867 69.66 -6.13 15.91
C VAL A 867 68.43 -5.95 15.03
N THR A 868 67.24 -6.17 15.59
CA THR A 868 65.99 -5.82 14.91
C THR A 868 65.68 -4.35 15.10
N VAL A 869 65.41 -3.65 14.00
CA VAL A 869 65.07 -2.23 14.00
C VAL A 869 63.74 -1.97 13.30
N ARG A 870 63.03 -0.91 13.73
CA ARG A 870 61.91 -0.33 13.01
C ARG A 870 62.26 1.09 12.59
N VAL A 871 62.33 1.34 11.30
CA VAL A 871 62.59 2.66 10.74
C VAL A 871 61.26 3.28 10.30
N VAL A 872 60.93 4.47 10.81
CA VAL A 872 59.75 5.25 10.42
C VAL A 872 60.15 6.63 9.94
N GLN A 873 59.51 7.12 8.88
CA GLN A 873 59.55 8.53 8.52
C GLN A 873 58.47 9.28 9.32
N LEU A 874 58.77 10.48 9.78
CA LEU A 874 57.84 11.32 10.53
C LEU A 874 57.12 12.30 9.60
N SER A 875 55.84 12.53 9.89
CA SER A 875 55.02 13.60 9.33
C SER A 875 54.66 14.58 10.44
N THR A 876 54.71 15.88 10.14
CA THR A 876 54.22 16.92 11.06
C THR A 876 52.69 16.87 11.22
N ALA A 877 51.97 16.29 10.25
CA ALA A 877 50.51 16.21 10.26
C ALA A 877 49.97 15.02 11.08
N ILE A 878 50.60 13.84 10.99
CA ILE A 878 50.08 12.60 11.60
C ILE A 878 51.05 11.91 12.56
N GLY A 879 52.29 12.39 12.69
CA GLY A 879 53.33 11.77 13.50
C GLY A 879 54.04 10.62 12.78
N ARG A 880 54.11 9.43 13.39
CA ARG A 880 54.89 8.30 12.86
C ARG A 880 54.24 7.70 11.61
N GLY A 881 55.04 7.52 10.56
CA GLY A 881 54.67 6.76 9.37
C GLY A 881 54.58 5.25 9.58
N THR A 882 54.39 4.52 8.50
CA THR A 882 54.39 3.05 8.52
C THR A 882 55.82 2.54 8.77
N PRO A 883 56.06 1.61 9.73
CA PRO A 883 57.41 1.13 10.03
C PRO A 883 57.95 0.15 9.00
N ALA A 884 59.21 0.33 8.61
CA ALA A 884 60.00 -0.69 7.95
C ALA A 884 60.74 -1.53 8.99
N VAL A 885 60.52 -2.84 9.00
CA VAL A 885 61.15 -3.76 9.97
C VAL A 885 62.29 -4.50 9.30
N ALA A 886 63.47 -4.50 9.92
CA ALA A 886 64.63 -5.27 9.44
C ALA A 886 65.43 -5.83 10.62
N THR A 887 66.07 -6.98 10.43
CA THR A 887 67.09 -7.50 11.35
C THR A 887 68.44 -7.38 10.68
N LEU A 888 69.34 -6.62 11.30
CA LEU A 888 70.61 -6.15 10.76
C LEU A 888 71.81 -6.83 11.40
#